data_AF-A0A6P1BIA2-F1
#
_entry.id   AF-A0A6P1BIA2-F1
#
_cell.length_a   1.000
_cell.length_b   1.000
_cell.length_c   1.000
_cell.angle_alpha   90.00
_cell.angle_beta   90.00
_cell.angle_gamma   90.00
#
_symmetry.space_group_name_H-M   'P 1'
#
loop_
_entity.id
_entity.type
_entity.pdbx_description
1 polymer ?
#
loop_
_entity_poly.entity_id
_entity_poly.type
_entity_poly.pdbx_seq_one_letter_code
_entity_poly.pdbx_strand_id
1 'polypeptide(L)'
;MAMYRIHPGIGIARLGNSETDFYLAPETPAALPQACDSFGNPLYGPDGVAPVPVKTFKDSQGRVKRQGARFQIVVYDESSPEGRPLAIGDPVEGGGNHGVLVDIQWRVYVANKKASWYPFSELKGEHGYAPDSPRRNSDITGQDRDLLIIDPGPRSVNAITDRRAHFDRSGGPGAYATTFPPKGLQPFDIDTLGEMMTDDKGRLVVLGGYGRSGMDVSGFGEPKIEDYANTDGWYDDISDGPVMARLVMYSEQVGQNRYVDVEFPAWVVVGYPRFAPQILDMITMDEMLHDLYVRRFATETGIYGILGTFDDPQQIPFRDEVALRHWQAGRLAWNRNYRPWFYRDIWPILFRPDEFRYLNDILQQSNYPHDQAQRGTFDPNKLSQTPRRGAPRPEVETPPEAALRDASQGEAVVQVALATGPARHVEPEDPYGPMRRFLFDLLRRAGEANSFQVQDRASSRIHSLPLMPLLCGDNPLTNETPSKFLHLTEYQLFILGQWARGWFINEKEEGWLPAGYSPFEPYPTPPPKTGHELDRGVLSNVLGGAFCPGAEIGWVMRNPSIYWAPYRINADRSISDFLQSAAQANQFQGSVIADYTFSVQSPLSQDNDFEAGLQPGDLTKYMALPWQSDFNECTTQPINITYADWNNLWPGSDNDKRLRLDERTWTTLWWPAHRPLQSFEIASIDNGQPNYVWATWSRGVPQTPAGDLKMVTEWSRLGFIVRNPYQPGAKSADDLTYKYISVERS
;
A
#
# COMPACT_ATOMS: atom_id res chain seq x y z
N MET A 1 17.12 -3.35 28.22
CA MET A 1 15.81 -2.83 28.66
C MET A 1 14.80 -3.15 27.57
N ALA A 2 13.67 -3.72 27.94
CA ALA A 2 12.63 -4.09 26.98
C ALA A 2 12.04 -2.85 26.28
N MET A 3 11.76 -2.97 24.99
CA MET A 3 11.05 -1.99 24.19
C MET A 3 9.75 -2.62 23.67
N TYR A 4 8.64 -1.89 23.80
CA TYR A 4 7.33 -2.35 23.32
C TYR A 4 6.93 -1.54 22.10
N ARG A 5 6.36 -2.19 21.09
CA ARG A 5 5.83 -1.52 19.90
C ARG A 5 4.50 -2.12 19.49
N ILE A 6 3.60 -1.28 18.99
CA ILE A 6 2.33 -1.70 18.39
C ILE A 6 2.60 -2.13 16.95
N HIS A 7 2.17 -3.33 16.56
CA HIS A 7 2.23 -3.83 15.18
C HIS A 7 0.85 -4.30 14.68
N PRO A 8 0.50 -4.11 13.40
CA PRO A 8 1.31 -3.42 12.40
C PRO A 8 1.47 -1.94 12.74
N GLY A 9 2.58 -1.32 12.32
CA GLY A 9 2.80 0.11 12.50
C GLY A 9 1.83 0.99 11.74
N ILE A 10 1.32 0.47 10.64
CA ILE A 10 0.26 1.07 9.82
C ILE A 10 -0.74 -0.05 9.52
N GLY A 11 -1.87 -0.05 10.22
CA GLY A 11 -2.95 -1.01 10.03
C GLY A 11 -3.97 -0.55 8.98
N ILE A 12 -4.50 -1.49 8.21
CA ILE A 12 -5.41 -1.21 7.09
C ILE A 12 -6.79 -1.80 7.37
N ALA A 13 -7.72 -0.91 7.72
CA ALA A 13 -9.14 -1.22 7.79
C ALA A 13 -9.79 -0.88 6.44
N ARG A 14 -10.93 -1.51 6.14
CA ARG A 14 -11.69 -1.21 4.91
C ARG A 14 -13.18 -1.09 5.18
N LEU A 15 -13.79 -0.13 4.49
CA LEU A 15 -15.21 0.16 4.53
C LEU A 15 -16.06 -1.06 4.15
N GLY A 16 -17.29 -1.09 4.64
CA GLY A 16 -18.27 -2.15 4.36
C GLY A 16 -19.64 -1.75 4.91
N ASN A 17 -20.70 -1.94 4.13
CA ASN A 17 -22.05 -1.53 4.53
C ASN A 17 -22.80 -2.60 5.37
N SER A 18 -22.16 -3.70 5.75
CA SER A 18 -22.70 -4.62 6.76
C SER A 18 -22.56 -4.01 8.15
N GLU A 19 -23.68 -3.97 8.87
CA GLU A 19 -23.78 -3.35 10.20
C GLU A 19 -23.11 -4.22 11.28
N THR A 20 -23.15 -5.55 11.13
CA THR A 20 -22.72 -6.49 12.17
C THR A 20 -21.52 -7.33 11.76
N ASP A 21 -21.43 -7.71 10.48
CA ASP A 21 -20.48 -8.72 10.05
C ASP A 21 -19.19 -8.07 9.54
N PHE A 22 -18.05 -8.62 9.97
CA PHE A 22 -16.73 -8.18 9.57
C PHE A 22 -15.75 -9.34 9.54
N TYR A 23 -14.55 -9.09 9.03
CA TYR A 23 -13.42 -10.02 9.04
C TYR A 23 -12.12 -9.28 9.35
N LEU A 24 -11.05 -10.00 9.68
CA LEU A 24 -9.74 -9.41 9.96
C LEU A 24 -8.93 -9.24 8.67
N ALA A 25 -8.20 -8.14 8.59
CA ALA A 25 -7.29 -7.84 7.48
C ALA A 25 -6.27 -8.98 7.27
N PRO A 26 -5.88 -9.25 6.01
CA PRO A 26 -4.79 -10.18 5.73
C PRO A 26 -3.46 -9.63 6.28
N GLU A 27 -2.68 -10.52 6.90
CA GLU A 27 -1.36 -10.22 7.48
C GLU A 27 -0.21 -10.73 6.59
N THR A 28 -0.52 -11.25 5.40
CA THR A 28 0.45 -11.71 4.40
C THR A 28 0.04 -11.21 3.00
N PRO A 29 1.00 -11.11 2.05
CA PRO A 29 0.72 -10.59 0.71
C PRO A 29 -0.27 -11.49 -0.06
N ALA A 30 -1.27 -10.87 -0.70
CA ALA A 30 -2.27 -11.53 -1.54
C ALA A 30 -3.06 -12.66 -0.84
N ALA A 31 -3.15 -12.61 0.49
CA ALA A 31 -3.95 -13.53 1.26
C ALA A 31 -5.41 -13.09 1.30
N LEU A 32 -6.30 -14.07 1.46
CA LEU A 32 -7.68 -13.80 1.83
C LEU A 32 -7.73 -13.24 3.27
N PRO A 33 -8.67 -12.35 3.58
CA PRO A 33 -8.93 -11.93 4.95
C PRO A 33 -9.24 -13.13 5.86
N GLN A 34 -8.95 -13.00 7.17
CA GLN A 34 -9.18 -14.06 8.15
C GLN A 34 -10.58 -13.91 8.77
N ALA A 35 -11.32 -15.02 8.88
CA ALA A 35 -12.60 -15.05 9.58
C ALA A 35 -12.41 -14.85 11.09
N CYS A 36 -13.36 -14.16 11.73
CA CYS A 36 -13.38 -13.92 13.17
C CYS A 36 -14.78 -13.99 13.74
N ASP A 37 -14.89 -13.99 15.07
CA ASP A 37 -16.17 -13.77 15.76
C ASP A 37 -16.51 -12.28 15.89
N SER A 38 -17.60 -11.98 16.61
CA SER A 38 -18.09 -10.61 16.79
C SER A 38 -17.14 -9.70 17.59
N PHE A 39 -16.18 -10.24 18.35
CA PHE A 39 -15.16 -9.47 19.09
C PHE A 39 -13.81 -9.46 18.37
N GLY A 40 -13.74 -9.99 17.15
CA GLY A 40 -12.51 -10.03 16.38
C GLY A 40 -11.56 -11.14 16.82
N ASN A 41 -12.04 -12.15 17.57
CA ASN A 41 -11.24 -13.33 17.84
C ASN A 41 -11.03 -14.11 16.53
N PRO A 42 -9.78 -14.30 16.09
CA PRO A 42 -9.50 -15.03 14.85
C PRO A 42 -9.94 -16.48 14.96
N LEU A 43 -10.53 -16.99 13.88
CA LEU A 43 -10.82 -18.41 13.73
C LEU A 43 -9.59 -19.13 13.18
N TYR A 44 -9.27 -20.26 13.81
CA TYR A 44 -8.20 -21.17 13.41
C TYR A 44 -8.75 -22.54 13.03
N GLY A 45 -8.01 -23.25 12.18
CA GLY A 45 -8.32 -24.62 11.80
C GLY A 45 -8.20 -25.61 12.97
N PRO A 46 -8.47 -26.90 12.74
CA PRO A 46 -8.36 -27.94 13.77
C PRO A 46 -6.94 -28.09 14.37
N ASP A 47 -5.92 -27.60 13.69
CA ASP A 47 -4.54 -27.57 14.17
C ASP A 47 -4.27 -26.45 15.20
N GLY A 48 -5.20 -25.50 15.36
CA GLY A 48 -5.07 -24.35 16.24
C GLY A 48 -4.05 -23.30 15.76
N VAL A 49 -3.52 -23.43 14.54
CA VAL A 49 -2.43 -22.58 14.02
C VAL A 49 -2.82 -21.96 12.68
N ALA A 50 -3.39 -22.73 11.75
CA ALA A 50 -3.72 -22.23 10.43
C ALA A 50 -4.90 -21.26 10.48
N PRO A 51 -4.77 -20.02 9.96
CA PRO A 51 -5.87 -19.08 9.93
C PRO A 51 -6.98 -19.59 9.01
N VAL A 52 -8.23 -19.45 9.42
CA VAL A 52 -9.39 -19.77 8.56
C VAL A 52 -9.70 -18.55 7.69
N PRO A 53 -9.51 -18.62 6.35
CA PRO A 53 -9.86 -17.52 5.47
C PRO A 53 -11.37 -17.34 5.39
N VAL A 54 -11.80 -16.11 5.08
CA VAL A 54 -13.22 -15.82 4.80
C VAL A 54 -13.71 -16.61 3.59
N LYS A 55 -14.97 -17.03 3.65
CA LYS A 55 -15.65 -17.71 2.52
C LYS A 55 -16.61 -16.79 1.78
N THR A 56 -17.11 -15.75 2.45
CA THR A 56 -17.99 -14.73 1.86
C THR A 56 -17.56 -13.36 2.33
N PHE A 57 -17.52 -12.41 1.39
CA PHE A 57 -17.21 -11.01 1.62
C PHE A 57 -18.46 -10.19 1.91
N LYS A 58 -19.64 -10.72 1.61
CA LYS A 58 -20.92 -10.10 1.90
C LYS A 58 -21.68 -10.89 2.96
N ASP A 59 -22.54 -10.18 3.69
CA ASP A 59 -23.48 -10.77 4.63
C ASP A 59 -24.68 -11.39 3.90
N SER A 60 -25.60 -12.00 4.66
CA SER A 60 -26.79 -12.66 4.08
C SER A 60 -27.74 -11.72 3.35
N GLN A 61 -27.60 -10.41 3.51
CA GLN A 61 -28.39 -9.38 2.81
C GLN A 61 -27.66 -8.83 1.58
N GLY A 62 -26.46 -9.33 1.26
CA GLY A 62 -25.64 -8.84 0.15
C GLY A 62 -24.92 -7.53 0.48
N ARG A 63 -24.76 -7.16 1.76
CA ARG A 63 -23.97 -6.00 2.19
C ARG A 63 -22.52 -6.43 2.39
N VAL A 64 -21.57 -5.62 1.92
CA VAL A 64 -20.13 -5.84 2.08
C VAL A 64 -19.74 -5.80 3.56
N LYS A 65 -19.08 -6.85 4.03
CA LYS A 65 -18.52 -6.92 5.38
C LYS A 65 -17.35 -5.96 5.50
N ARG A 66 -17.21 -5.35 6.68
CA ARG A 66 -16.07 -4.47 6.98
C ARG A 66 -14.78 -5.30 7.16
N GLN A 67 -13.63 -4.73 6.82
CA GLN A 67 -12.32 -5.30 7.15
C GLN A 67 -11.74 -4.59 8.37
N GLY A 68 -11.43 -5.36 9.42
CA GLY A 68 -10.81 -4.86 10.65
C GLY A 68 -9.29 -4.92 10.62
N ALA A 69 -8.64 -3.79 10.91
CA ALA A 69 -7.21 -3.73 11.19
C ALA A 69 -6.95 -4.28 12.61
N ARG A 70 -6.20 -5.37 12.72
CA ARG A 70 -5.80 -5.94 14.00
C ARG A 70 -4.44 -5.41 14.42
N PHE A 71 -4.32 -4.98 15.68
CA PHE A 71 -3.06 -4.52 16.29
C PHE A 71 -2.72 -5.34 17.53
N GLN A 72 -1.42 -5.56 17.73
CA GLN A 72 -0.87 -6.27 18.88
C GLN A 72 0.41 -5.61 19.36
N ILE A 73 0.81 -5.91 20.59
CA ILE A 73 2.09 -5.44 21.13
C ILE A 73 3.16 -6.49 20.87
N VAL A 74 4.32 -6.03 20.39
CA VAL A 74 5.54 -6.82 20.25
C VAL A 74 6.57 -6.27 21.22
N VAL A 75 7.20 -7.16 21.99
CA VAL A 75 8.30 -6.83 22.89
C VAL A 75 9.63 -7.19 22.24
N TYR A 76 10.57 -6.26 22.30
CA TYR A 76 11.95 -6.37 21.85
C TYR A 76 12.86 -6.28 23.07
N ASP A 77 13.62 -7.34 23.34
CA ASP A 77 14.52 -7.43 24.48
C ASP A 77 15.76 -8.29 24.13
N GLU A 78 16.67 -8.51 25.08
CA GLU A 78 17.88 -9.29 24.86
C GLU A 78 17.60 -10.76 24.47
N SER A 79 16.46 -11.31 24.92
CA SER A 79 16.04 -12.68 24.58
C SER A 79 15.32 -12.76 23.24
N SER A 80 14.71 -11.66 22.80
CA SER A 80 13.88 -11.54 21.60
C SER A 80 14.29 -10.29 20.81
N PRO A 81 15.51 -10.23 20.25
CA PRO A 81 16.01 -9.04 19.56
C PRO A 81 15.21 -8.72 18.28
N GLU A 82 14.67 -9.74 17.61
CA GLU A 82 13.79 -9.61 16.44
C GLU A 82 12.31 -9.35 16.82
N GLY A 83 12.03 -9.30 18.12
CA GLY A 83 10.71 -9.11 18.68
C GLY A 83 9.88 -10.38 18.75
N ARG A 84 9.01 -10.44 19.76
CA ARG A 84 7.96 -11.47 19.88
C ARG A 84 6.63 -10.83 20.29
N PRO A 85 5.47 -11.38 19.91
CA PRO A 85 4.18 -10.94 20.45
C PRO A 85 4.17 -11.01 21.97
N LEU A 86 3.68 -9.95 22.61
CA LEU A 86 3.47 -9.87 24.05
C LEU A 86 2.08 -10.42 24.40
N ALA A 87 2.01 -11.30 25.40
CA ALA A 87 0.76 -11.89 25.86
C ALA A 87 0.39 -11.43 27.28
N ILE A 88 -0.91 -11.39 27.59
CA ILE A 88 -1.38 -11.25 28.98
C ILE A 88 -0.79 -12.41 29.80
N GLY A 89 -0.18 -12.08 30.95
CA GLY A 89 0.59 -13.00 31.77
C GLY A 89 2.11 -12.92 31.57
N ASP A 90 2.59 -12.24 30.53
CA ASP A 90 4.02 -12.04 30.33
C ASP A 90 4.62 -11.04 31.33
N PRO A 91 5.91 -11.17 31.69
CA PRO A 91 6.62 -10.15 32.46
C PRO A 91 6.76 -8.88 31.62
N VAL A 92 6.55 -7.73 32.27
CA VAL A 92 6.77 -6.40 31.68
C VAL A 92 7.51 -5.51 32.66
N GLU A 93 8.37 -4.67 32.11
CA GLU A 93 9.15 -3.65 32.81
C GLU A 93 9.08 -2.30 32.09
N GLY A 94 9.22 -1.20 32.84
CA GLY A 94 9.24 0.15 32.28
C GLY A 94 9.04 1.24 33.33
N GLY A 95 9.67 2.40 33.15
CA GLY A 95 9.54 3.54 34.08
C GLY A 95 9.95 3.22 35.52
N GLY A 96 10.91 2.31 35.71
CA GLY A 96 11.35 1.82 37.02
C GLY A 96 10.41 0.79 37.69
N ASN A 97 9.36 0.36 37.01
CA ASN A 97 8.44 -0.67 37.49
C ASN A 97 8.70 -2.01 36.78
N HIS A 98 8.35 -3.11 37.45
CA HIS A 98 8.27 -4.45 36.87
C HIS A 98 7.06 -5.20 37.44
N GLY A 99 6.51 -6.11 36.66
CA GLY A 99 5.32 -6.87 37.03
C GLY A 99 4.87 -7.83 35.93
N VAL A 100 3.66 -8.36 36.09
CA VAL A 100 3.02 -9.27 35.13
C VAL A 100 1.94 -8.50 34.38
N LEU A 101 1.91 -8.57 33.05
CA LEU A 101 0.87 -7.95 32.24
C LEU A 101 -0.50 -8.55 32.57
N VAL A 102 -1.46 -7.71 32.96
CA VAL A 102 -2.82 -8.14 33.30
C VAL A 102 -3.89 -7.58 32.36
N ASP A 103 -3.60 -6.46 31.68
CA ASP A 103 -4.52 -5.82 30.75
C ASP A 103 -3.74 -4.92 29.78
N ILE A 104 -4.37 -4.58 28.64
CA ILE A 104 -3.86 -3.61 27.68
C ILE A 104 -4.97 -2.59 27.42
N GLN A 105 -4.68 -1.33 27.69
CA GLN A 105 -5.56 -0.21 27.37
C GLN A 105 -5.17 0.34 26.00
N TRP A 106 -6.12 0.41 25.09
CA TRP A 106 -5.94 0.97 23.76
C TRP A 106 -6.66 2.30 23.65
N ARG A 107 -6.05 3.25 22.94
CA ARG A 107 -6.67 4.53 22.57
C ARG A 107 -6.46 4.76 21.08
N VAL A 108 -7.51 5.13 20.35
CA VAL A 108 -7.46 5.39 18.91
C VAL A 108 -8.13 6.73 18.64
N TYR A 109 -7.55 7.53 17.75
CA TYR A 109 -8.11 8.81 17.37
C TYR A 109 -8.10 8.94 15.85
N VAL A 110 -9.27 8.78 15.21
CA VAL A 110 -9.42 8.91 13.75
C VAL A 110 -10.20 10.18 13.39
N ALA A 111 -9.91 10.76 12.22
CA ALA A 111 -10.68 11.87 11.66
C ALA A 111 -10.69 11.82 10.12
N ASN A 112 -11.55 12.64 9.51
CA ASN A 112 -11.55 12.89 8.06
C ASN A 112 -11.40 14.40 7.81
N LYS A 113 -10.34 14.79 7.11
CA LYS A 113 -10.04 16.20 6.77
C LYS A 113 -10.20 16.51 5.27
N LYS A 114 -10.78 15.61 4.46
CA LYS A 114 -10.84 15.77 3.00
C LYS A 114 -11.58 17.04 2.57
N ALA A 115 -12.70 17.36 3.22
CA ALA A 115 -13.52 18.52 2.87
C ALA A 115 -12.85 19.86 3.25
N SER A 116 -11.94 19.86 4.23
CA SER A 116 -11.22 21.05 4.66
C SER A 116 -9.89 21.27 3.91
N TRP A 117 -9.44 20.29 3.14
CA TRP A 117 -8.13 20.29 2.49
C TRP A 117 -8.13 20.94 1.10
N TYR A 118 -6.99 20.93 0.42
CA TYR A 118 -6.82 21.46 -0.94
C TYR A 118 -7.45 20.53 -1.99
N PRO A 119 -7.90 21.08 -3.14
CA PRO A 119 -8.27 20.26 -4.29
C PRO A 119 -7.08 19.42 -4.73
N PHE A 120 -7.34 18.16 -5.06
CA PHE A 120 -6.35 17.27 -5.67
C PHE A 120 -6.06 17.74 -7.10
N SER A 121 -4.78 17.85 -7.45
CA SER A 121 -4.30 18.27 -8.78
C SER A 121 -3.00 17.55 -9.07
N GLU A 122 -3.10 16.23 -9.29
CA GLU A 122 -1.98 15.32 -9.58
C GLU A 122 -0.81 15.45 -8.59
N LEU A 123 0.32 16.01 -9.03
CA LEU A 123 1.53 16.16 -8.22
C LEU A 123 1.57 17.49 -7.44
N LYS A 124 0.64 18.42 -7.71
CA LYS A 124 0.58 19.70 -6.99
C LYS A 124 0.22 19.45 -5.53
N GLY A 125 1.10 19.92 -4.64
CA GLY A 125 1.01 19.69 -3.21
C GLY A 125 2.03 18.72 -2.65
N GLU A 126 2.70 17.90 -3.49
CA GLU A 126 3.72 16.94 -3.04
C GLU A 126 4.88 17.60 -2.28
N HIS A 127 5.13 18.88 -2.59
CA HIS A 127 6.12 19.72 -1.93
C HIS A 127 5.51 20.85 -1.10
N GLY A 128 4.24 20.69 -0.69
CA GLY A 128 3.46 21.69 0.02
C GLY A 128 2.63 22.59 -0.90
N TYR A 129 1.80 23.43 -0.28
CA TYR A 129 0.93 24.39 -0.94
C TYR A 129 1.37 25.81 -0.64
N ALA A 130 1.20 26.72 -1.62
CA ALA A 130 1.41 28.14 -1.37
C ALA A 130 0.35 28.68 -0.40
N PRO A 131 0.65 29.70 0.42
CA PRO A 131 -0.29 30.22 1.43
C PRO A 131 -1.66 30.67 0.89
N ASP A 132 -1.73 31.07 -0.37
CA ASP A 132 -2.93 31.55 -1.07
C ASP A 132 -3.60 30.48 -1.95
N SER A 133 -3.14 29.22 -1.88
CA SER A 133 -3.76 28.14 -2.65
C SER A 133 -5.21 27.95 -2.23
N PRO A 134 -6.17 27.85 -3.18
CA PRO A 134 -7.57 27.65 -2.83
C PRO A 134 -7.76 26.28 -2.19
N ARG A 135 -8.59 26.22 -1.15
CA ARG A 135 -8.99 24.96 -0.51
C ARG A 135 -10.34 24.50 -1.07
N ARG A 136 -10.65 23.21 -0.93
CA ARG A 136 -12.02 22.69 -1.09
C ARG A 136 -12.96 23.46 -0.17
N ASN A 137 -14.20 23.60 -0.63
CA ASN A 137 -15.23 24.42 0.00
C ASN A 137 -14.72 25.84 0.26
N SER A 138 -14.18 26.50 -0.78
CA SER A 138 -13.52 27.81 -0.65
C SER A 138 -14.46 28.92 -0.16
N ASP A 139 -15.77 28.75 -0.38
CA ASP A 139 -16.80 29.69 0.06
C ASP A 139 -17.00 29.66 1.59
N ILE A 140 -16.56 28.60 2.27
CA ILE A 140 -16.54 28.49 3.73
C ILE A 140 -15.22 29.07 4.25
N THR A 141 -15.31 30.10 5.09
CA THR A 141 -14.18 30.91 5.56
C THR A 141 -14.14 31.05 7.08
N GLY A 142 -13.01 31.50 7.63
CA GLY A 142 -12.85 31.71 9.06
C GLY A 142 -12.98 30.41 9.88
N GLN A 143 -13.53 30.51 11.08
CA GLN A 143 -13.70 29.38 12.01
C GLN A 143 -14.69 28.33 11.51
N ASP A 144 -15.61 28.68 10.61
CA ASP A 144 -16.59 27.73 10.06
C ASP A 144 -15.91 26.62 9.23
N ARG A 145 -14.66 26.83 8.77
CA ARG A 145 -13.89 25.78 8.10
C ARG A 145 -13.60 24.59 9.01
N ASP A 146 -13.53 24.80 10.33
CA ASP A 146 -13.27 23.71 11.27
C ASP A 146 -14.44 22.70 11.29
N LEU A 147 -15.65 23.14 10.88
CA LEU A 147 -16.83 22.29 10.71
C LEU A 147 -16.74 21.34 9.51
N LEU A 148 -15.77 21.53 8.61
CA LEU A 148 -15.52 20.64 7.47
C LEU A 148 -14.77 19.36 7.88
N ILE A 149 -14.19 19.31 9.07
CA ILE A 149 -13.47 18.14 9.57
C ILE A 149 -14.48 17.21 10.24
N ILE A 150 -14.50 15.93 9.87
CA ILE A 150 -15.23 14.91 10.64
C ILE A 150 -14.31 14.44 11.76
N ASP A 151 -14.63 14.84 12.99
CA ASP A 151 -13.86 14.60 14.19
C ASP A 151 -14.77 14.02 15.30
N PRO A 152 -14.80 12.68 15.46
CA PRO A 152 -15.49 12.02 16.57
C PRO A 152 -14.74 12.14 17.91
N GLY A 153 -13.50 12.62 17.91
CA GLY A 153 -12.59 12.54 19.05
C GLY A 153 -12.02 11.13 19.29
N PRO A 154 -11.06 11.01 20.22
CA PRO A 154 -10.46 9.74 20.59
C PRO A 154 -11.45 8.79 21.27
N ARG A 155 -11.21 7.47 21.15
CA ARG A 155 -11.91 6.42 21.91
C ARG A 155 -10.90 5.50 22.57
N SER A 156 -11.30 4.92 23.69
CA SER A 156 -10.48 3.97 24.44
C SER A 156 -11.26 2.70 24.76
N VAL A 157 -10.54 1.58 24.84
CA VAL A 157 -11.04 0.26 25.25
C VAL A 157 -9.98 -0.45 26.08
N ASN A 158 -10.37 -1.48 26.81
CA ASN A 158 -9.48 -2.40 27.49
C ASN A 158 -9.90 -3.86 27.22
N ALA A 159 -9.17 -4.85 27.75
CA ALA A 159 -9.45 -6.26 27.49
C ALA A 159 -10.47 -6.87 28.46
N ILE A 160 -10.90 -6.15 29.51
CA ILE A 160 -11.64 -6.72 30.64
C ILE A 160 -13.05 -6.16 30.77
N THR A 161 -13.20 -4.85 30.93
CA THR A 161 -14.46 -4.20 31.33
C THR A 161 -15.14 -3.42 30.20
N ASP A 162 -14.36 -2.78 29.33
CA ASP A 162 -14.87 -1.95 28.25
C ASP A 162 -14.20 -2.33 26.94
N ARG A 163 -14.77 -3.34 26.28
CA ARG A 163 -14.16 -4.02 25.13
C ARG A 163 -14.59 -3.46 23.77
N ARG A 164 -15.43 -2.42 23.71
CA ARG A 164 -15.92 -1.85 22.45
C ARG A 164 -16.26 -0.37 22.60
N ALA A 165 -15.83 0.44 21.64
CA ALA A 165 -16.18 1.86 21.55
C ALA A 165 -16.45 2.28 20.09
N HIS A 166 -17.25 3.33 19.91
CA HIS A 166 -17.69 3.81 18.60
C HIS A 166 -17.19 5.24 18.32
N PHE A 167 -16.67 5.47 17.11
CA PHE A 167 -16.22 6.79 16.65
C PHE A 167 -17.41 7.57 16.07
N ASP A 168 -18.38 7.91 16.93
CA ASP A 168 -19.66 8.50 16.53
C ASP A 168 -19.88 9.91 17.11
N ARG A 169 -21.00 10.53 16.71
CA ARG A 169 -21.47 11.85 17.17
C ARG A 169 -21.71 11.98 18.68
N SER A 170 -21.68 10.89 19.45
CA SER A 170 -21.91 10.97 20.89
C SER A 170 -20.75 11.60 21.66
N GLY A 171 -19.54 11.60 21.06
CA GLY A 171 -18.31 12.03 21.74
C GLY A 171 -17.79 11.04 22.77
N GLY A 172 -18.46 9.90 22.97
CA GLY A 172 -18.08 8.87 23.94
C GLY A 172 -18.19 9.33 25.42
N PRO A 173 -17.72 8.49 26.36
CA PRO A 173 -17.66 8.84 27.77
C PRO A 173 -16.67 10.01 27.96
N GLY A 174 -17.17 11.20 28.28
CA GLY A 174 -16.36 12.42 28.37
C GLY A 174 -16.91 13.62 27.60
N ALA A 175 -17.85 13.38 26.69
CA ALA A 175 -18.51 14.40 25.87
C ALA A 175 -17.51 15.28 25.08
N TYR A 176 -16.54 14.63 24.41
CA TYR A 176 -15.74 15.30 23.39
C TYR A 176 -16.67 16.04 22.43
N ALA A 177 -16.39 17.30 22.17
CA ALA A 177 -17.25 18.09 21.30
C ALA A 177 -16.97 17.72 19.84
N THR A 178 -17.70 16.73 19.34
CA THR A 178 -17.49 16.16 18.01
C THR A 178 -17.88 17.13 16.92
N THR A 179 -17.17 17.07 15.80
CA THR A 179 -17.56 17.72 14.55
C THR A 179 -17.98 16.66 13.54
N PHE A 180 -19.16 16.84 12.96
CA PHE A 180 -19.67 15.99 11.88
C PHE A 180 -20.48 16.86 10.92
N PRO A 181 -20.70 16.41 9.67
CA PRO A 181 -21.51 17.15 8.71
C PRO A 181 -22.93 17.39 9.26
N PRO A 182 -23.71 18.32 8.68
CA PRO A 182 -25.13 18.43 9.04
C PRO A 182 -25.89 17.13 8.76
N LYS A 183 -27.04 16.98 9.43
CA LYS A 183 -27.97 15.88 9.17
C LYS A 183 -28.78 16.15 7.91
N GLY A 184 -29.18 15.10 7.21
CA GLY A 184 -29.97 15.17 5.98
C GLY A 184 -29.12 15.15 4.70
N LEU A 185 -27.84 14.75 4.78
CA LEU A 185 -27.00 14.59 3.59
C LEU A 185 -27.64 13.61 2.61
N GLN A 186 -27.45 13.86 1.31
CA GLN A 186 -27.94 12.97 0.26
C GLN A 186 -26.76 12.33 -0.50
N PRO A 187 -26.80 11.00 -0.79
CA PRO A 187 -27.84 10.05 -0.42
C PRO A 187 -27.75 9.51 1.02
N PHE A 188 -26.61 9.69 1.71
CA PHE A 188 -26.39 9.10 3.04
C PHE A 188 -25.83 10.09 4.06
N ASP A 189 -26.43 10.08 5.25
CA ASP A 189 -25.87 10.71 6.45
C ASP A 189 -24.63 9.96 6.95
N ILE A 190 -23.67 10.74 7.47
CA ILE A 190 -22.46 10.25 8.12
C ILE A 190 -22.54 10.58 9.60
N ASP A 191 -22.59 9.53 10.42
CA ASP A 191 -22.74 9.62 11.88
C ASP A 191 -21.61 8.93 12.66
N THR A 192 -20.72 8.27 11.94
CA THR A 192 -19.60 7.55 12.52
C THR A 192 -18.47 7.40 11.51
N LEU A 193 -17.23 7.32 12.01
CA LEU A 193 -16.05 6.89 11.26
C LEU A 193 -15.67 5.43 11.55
N GLY A 194 -16.51 4.69 12.29
CA GLY A 194 -16.35 3.27 12.58
C GLY A 194 -16.38 2.95 14.07
N GLU A 195 -15.66 1.89 14.46
CA GLU A 195 -15.61 1.40 15.83
C GLU A 195 -14.29 0.67 16.13
N MET A 196 -14.05 0.42 17.41
CA MET A 196 -12.89 -0.33 17.89
C MET A 196 -13.30 -1.34 18.96
N MET A 197 -12.57 -2.45 19.07
CA MET A 197 -12.82 -3.48 20.07
C MET A 197 -11.55 -4.26 20.43
N THR A 198 -11.59 -4.98 21.55
CA THR A 198 -10.53 -5.92 21.94
C THR A 198 -10.97 -7.37 21.77
N ASP A 199 -10.06 -8.20 21.29
CA ASP A 199 -10.23 -9.66 21.30
C ASP A 199 -9.88 -10.25 22.68
N ASP A 200 -10.10 -11.55 22.87
CA ASP A 200 -9.89 -12.24 24.15
C ASP A 200 -8.41 -12.33 24.56
N LYS A 201 -7.49 -12.00 23.65
CA LYS A 201 -6.05 -11.92 23.92
C LYS A 201 -5.59 -10.48 24.21
N GLY A 202 -6.52 -9.52 24.28
CA GLY A 202 -6.21 -8.11 24.50
C GLY A 202 -5.65 -7.38 23.28
N ARG A 203 -5.73 -7.98 22.08
CA ARG A 203 -5.36 -7.33 20.82
C ARG A 203 -6.48 -6.40 20.38
N LEU A 204 -6.12 -5.29 19.76
CA LEU A 204 -7.07 -4.32 19.25
C LEU A 204 -7.54 -4.69 17.84
N VAL A 205 -8.81 -4.46 17.54
CA VAL A 205 -9.38 -4.47 16.20
C VAL A 205 -10.05 -3.13 15.95
N VAL A 206 -9.69 -2.45 14.86
CA VAL A 206 -10.32 -1.20 14.41
C VAL A 206 -11.08 -1.46 13.11
N LEU A 207 -12.36 -1.09 13.09
CA LEU A 207 -13.22 -1.12 11.91
C LEU A 207 -13.49 0.31 11.43
N GLY A 208 -13.47 0.50 10.10
CA GLY A 208 -13.85 1.76 9.48
C GLY A 208 -15.36 2.01 9.44
N GLY A 209 -15.73 3.07 8.74
CA GLY A 209 -17.12 3.43 8.45
C GLY A 209 -17.85 2.44 7.55
N TYR A 210 -19.05 2.83 7.13
CA TYR A 210 -20.00 2.01 6.38
C TYR A 210 -19.94 2.21 4.86
N GLY A 211 -19.02 3.02 4.35
CA GLY A 211 -18.92 3.39 2.95
C GLY A 211 -19.99 4.38 2.52
N ARG A 212 -20.38 5.26 3.45
CA ARG A 212 -21.36 6.33 3.24
C ARG A 212 -20.67 7.60 2.77
N SER A 213 -21.26 8.20 1.76
CA SER A 213 -20.91 9.53 1.28
C SER A 213 -22.17 10.30 0.99
N GLY A 214 -22.13 11.60 1.25
CA GLY A 214 -23.29 12.45 1.07
C GLY A 214 -22.92 13.91 0.90
N MET A 215 -23.79 14.63 0.21
CA MET A 215 -23.70 16.06 -0.03
C MET A 215 -24.65 16.83 0.88
N ASP A 216 -24.19 17.96 1.40
CA ASP A 216 -25.03 18.94 2.08
C ASP A 216 -25.82 19.76 1.03
N VAL A 217 -27.04 19.32 0.74
CA VAL A 217 -27.83 19.79 -0.43
C VAL A 217 -28.59 21.08 -0.15
N SER A 218 -28.56 22.04 -1.10
CA SER A 218 -29.48 23.20 -1.08
C SER A 218 -29.88 23.74 -2.46
N GLY A 219 -29.72 22.96 -3.55
CA GLY A 219 -29.93 23.45 -4.92
C GLY A 219 -30.67 22.50 -5.87
N PHE A 220 -31.15 23.06 -7.00
CA PHE A 220 -31.73 22.28 -8.11
C PHE A 220 -30.63 21.48 -8.81
N GLY A 221 -30.83 20.18 -8.99
CA GLY A 221 -29.86 19.28 -9.62
C GLY A 221 -28.88 18.60 -8.65
N GLU A 222 -29.01 18.86 -7.33
CA GLU A 222 -28.23 18.19 -6.29
C GLU A 222 -28.92 16.90 -5.78
N PRO A 223 -28.17 15.91 -5.26
CA PRO A 223 -26.71 15.86 -5.22
C PRO A 223 -26.12 15.56 -6.62
N LYS A 224 -24.98 16.17 -6.94
CA LYS A 224 -24.21 15.88 -8.15
C LYS A 224 -22.73 15.70 -7.83
N ILE A 225 -22.03 15.02 -8.73
CA ILE A 225 -20.57 14.95 -8.81
C ILE A 225 -20.21 15.47 -10.19
N GLU A 226 -19.23 16.36 -10.28
CA GLU A 226 -18.81 16.99 -11.56
C GLU A 226 -17.33 16.74 -11.88
N ASP A 227 -16.53 16.42 -10.87
CA ASP A 227 -15.11 16.09 -10.99
C ASP A 227 -14.81 14.82 -10.18
N TYR A 228 -13.92 13.98 -10.69
CA TYR A 228 -13.62 12.67 -10.10
C TYR A 228 -13.02 12.77 -8.69
N ALA A 229 -12.32 13.86 -8.36
CA ALA A 229 -11.60 14.00 -7.09
C ALA A 229 -12.10 15.16 -6.22
N ASN A 230 -12.69 16.19 -6.81
CA ASN A 230 -12.94 17.46 -6.14
C ASN A 230 -14.39 17.92 -6.30
N THR A 231 -15.25 17.53 -5.35
CA THR A 231 -16.63 18.02 -5.31
C THR A 231 -16.91 18.72 -3.98
N ASP A 232 -17.14 20.04 -4.03
CA ASP A 232 -17.51 20.82 -2.85
C ASP A 232 -18.90 20.41 -2.32
N GLY A 233 -19.12 20.58 -1.02
CA GLY A 233 -20.34 20.18 -0.30
C GLY A 233 -20.42 18.68 0.04
N TRP A 234 -19.49 17.86 -0.41
CA TRP A 234 -19.47 16.42 -0.15
C TRP A 234 -18.65 16.03 1.08
N TYR A 235 -19.05 14.91 1.67
CA TYR A 235 -18.37 14.23 2.76
C TYR A 235 -18.35 12.72 2.51
N ASP A 236 -17.37 12.01 3.06
CA ASP A 236 -17.32 10.56 3.10
C ASP A 236 -16.82 10.05 4.47
N ASP A 237 -16.98 8.75 4.73
CA ASP A 237 -16.61 8.12 6.01
C ASP A 237 -15.26 7.38 5.98
N ILE A 238 -14.39 7.74 5.03
CA ILE A 238 -12.96 7.42 5.09
C ILE A 238 -12.34 8.10 6.31
N SER A 239 -11.29 7.52 6.90
CA SER A 239 -10.57 8.15 8.00
C SER A 239 -9.19 7.56 8.19
N ASP A 240 -8.36 8.26 8.95
CA ASP A 240 -7.09 7.73 9.44
C ASP A 240 -6.72 8.39 10.77
N GLY A 241 -5.79 7.77 11.50
CA GLY A 241 -5.23 8.40 12.70
C GLY A 241 -4.41 7.48 13.60
N PRO A 242 -3.83 8.03 14.68
CA PRO A 242 -2.94 7.30 15.58
C PRO A 242 -3.65 6.24 16.43
N VAL A 243 -2.89 5.19 16.75
CA VAL A 243 -3.25 4.06 17.61
C VAL A 243 -2.22 3.96 18.74
N MET A 244 -2.68 4.08 19.98
CA MET A 244 -1.86 4.10 21.19
C MET A 244 -2.20 2.93 22.11
N ALA A 245 -1.23 2.54 22.94
CA ALA A 245 -1.41 1.47 23.91
C ALA A 245 -0.72 1.79 25.24
N ARG A 246 -1.35 1.33 26.32
CA ARG A 246 -0.83 1.36 27.68
C ARG A 246 -0.91 -0.04 28.26
N LEU A 247 0.24 -0.54 28.68
CA LEU A 247 0.37 -1.81 29.38
C LEU A 247 -0.04 -1.62 30.84
N VAL A 248 -0.94 -2.46 31.33
CA VAL A 248 -1.33 -2.53 32.74
C VAL A 248 -0.70 -3.78 33.33
N MET A 249 0.19 -3.60 34.29
CA MET A 249 0.87 -4.71 34.96
C MET A 249 0.50 -4.77 36.43
N TYR A 250 0.39 -5.97 36.99
CA TYR A 250 0.36 -6.14 38.43
C TYR A 250 1.78 -6.28 38.97
N SER A 251 2.19 -5.38 39.88
CA SER A 251 3.50 -5.43 40.51
C SER A 251 3.37 -6.04 41.90
N GLU A 252 3.88 -7.25 42.08
CA GLU A 252 3.88 -7.93 43.39
C GLU A 252 4.66 -7.14 44.45
N GLN A 253 5.74 -6.46 44.05
CA GLN A 253 6.56 -5.65 44.96
C GLN A 253 5.76 -4.51 45.62
N VAL A 254 4.80 -3.94 44.90
CA VAL A 254 3.97 -2.82 45.37
C VAL A 254 2.56 -3.28 45.76
N GLY A 255 2.17 -4.51 45.38
CA GLY A 255 0.85 -5.08 45.64
C GLY A 255 -0.29 -4.43 44.85
N GLN A 256 0.01 -3.74 43.74
CA GLN A 256 -0.98 -2.96 42.98
C GLN A 256 -0.63 -2.87 41.49
N ASN A 257 -1.59 -2.38 40.69
CA ASN A 257 -1.38 -2.14 39.26
C ASN A 257 -0.40 -0.99 39.01
N ARG A 258 0.41 -1.15 37.97
CA ARG A 258 1.34 -0.16 37.41
C ARG A 258 1.12 -0.04 35.92
N TYR A 259 1.46 1.12 35.37
CA TYR A 259 1.23 1.47 33.97
C TYR A 259 2.55 1.76 33.26
N VAL A 260 2.65 1.32 32.01
CA VAL A 260 3.72 1.64 31.07
C VAL A 260 3.08 2.01 29.73
N ASP A 261 3.36 3.22 29.26
CA ASP A 261 2.94 3.64 27.92
C ASP A 261 3.86 3.02 26.87
N VAL A 262 3.26 2.54 25.78
CA VAL A 262 4.03 2.10 24.62
C VAL A 262 4.58 3.34 23.92
N GLU A 263 5.90 3.40 23.75
CA GLU A 263 6.64 4.65 23.51
C GLU A 263 6.14 5.43 22.30
N PHE A 264 5.87 4.78 21.15
CA PHE A 264 5.38 5.43 19.94
C PHE A 264 4.09 4.81 19.38
N PRO A 265 3.13 5.63 18.89
CA PRO A 265 1.89 5.14 18.31
C PRO A 265 2.13 4.34 17.02
N ALA A 266 1.20 3.45 16.71
CA ALA A 266 0.94 3.01 15.35
C ALA A 266 -0.07 3.96 14.67
N TRP A 267 -0.47 3.65 13.45
CA TRP A 267 -1.48 4.37 12.69
C TRP A 267 -2.52 3.41 12.10
N VAL A 268 -3.77 3.83 11.99
CA VAL A 268 -4.80 3.12 11.23
C VAL A 268 -5.21 3.96 10.03
N VAL A 269 -5.36 3.31 8.87
CA VAL A 269 -5.92 3.89 7.65
C VAL A 269 -7.15 3.10 7.27
N VAL A 270 -8.25 3.81 7.00
CA VAL A 270 -9.49 3.22 6.48
C VAL A 270 -9.56 3.51 4.98
N GLY A 271 -9.42 2.47 4.15
CA GLY A 271 -9.59 2.55 2.70
C GLY A 271 -10.92 1.98 2.22
N TYR A 272 -11.21 2.09 0.92
CA TYR A 272 -12.34 1.38 0.31
C TYR A 272 -12.10 -0.15 0.24
N PRO A 273 -13.13 -0.97 -0.05
CA PRO A 273 -12.99 -2.42 -0.09
C PRO A 273 -11.95 -2.92 -1.11
N ARG A 274 -11.17 -3.95 -0.74
CA ARG A 274 -10.25 -4.64 -1.68
C ARG A 274 -11.04 -5.71 -2.43
N PHE A 275 -11.56 -5.35 -3.60
CA PHE A 275 -12.38 -6.26 -4.40
C PHE A 275 -11.57 -7.41 -5.05
N ALA A 276 -10.26 -7.28 -5.21
CA ALA A 276 -9.38 -8.36 -5.65
C ALA A 276 -8.23 -8.61 -4.64
N PRO A 277 -8.51 -9.27 -3.50
CA PRO A 277 -7.55 -9.39 -2.41
C PRO A 277 -6.36 -10.31 -2.72
N GLN A 278 -6.47 -11.18 -3.72
CA GLN A 278 -5.46 -12.21 -4.03
C GLN A 278 -4.54 -11.86 -5.20
N ILE A 279 -4.62 -10.63 -5.71
CA ILE A 279 -3.75 -10.11 -6.78
C ILE A 279 -3.13 -8.82 -6.26
N LEU A 280 -1.79 -8.74 -6.24
CA LEU A 280 -1.05 -7.55 -5.79
C LEU A 280 -0.88 -6.53 -6.90
N ASP A 281 -0.69 -5.28 -6.50
CA ASP A 281 -0.30 -4.18 -7.39
C ASP A 281 1.14 -4.32 -7.87
N MET A 282 1.48 -3.66 -8.98
CA MET A 282 2.83 -3.75 -9.55
C MET A 282 3.90 -3.25 -8.58
N ILE A 283 3.56 -2.23 -7.80
CA ILE A 283 4.34 -1.71 -6.67
C ILE A 283 3.41 -1.73 -5.47
N THR A 284 3.81 -2.40 -4.40
CA THR A 284 3.08 -2.40 -3.13
C THR A 284 3.59 -1.30 -2.21
N MET A 285 2.80 -0.92 -1.19
CA MET A 285 3.24 0.07 -0.20
C MET A 285 4.49 -0.41 0.55
N ASP A 286 4.61 -1.71 0.86
CA ASP A 286 5.85 -2.30 1.44
C ASP A 286 7.07 -1.97 0.60
N GLU A 287 7.00 -2.19 -0.72
CA GLU A 287 8.13 -1.99 -1.63
C GLU A 287 8.47 -0.51 -1.82
N MET A 288 7.46 0.36 -1.86
CA MET A 288 7.66 1.80 -1.94
C MET A 288 8.36 2.33 -0.67
N LEU A 289 7.89 1.90 0.51
CA LEU A 289 8.48 2.31 1.78
C LEU A 289 9.88 1.73 1.98
N HIS A 290 10.10 0.47 1.63
CA HIS A 290 11.44 -0.13 1.69
C HIS A 290 12.43 0.65 0.81
N ASP A 291 12.06 0.99 -0.43
CA ASP A 291 12.88 1.83 -1.31
C ASP A 291 13.16 3.21 -0.69
N LEU A 292 12.15 3.86 -0.10
CA LEU A 292 12.31 5.12 0.62
C LEU A 292 13.30 4.98 1.79
N TYR A 293 13.15 3.96 2.63
CA TYR A 293 13.96 3.74 3.82
C TYR A 293 15.41 3.40 3.49
N VAL A 294 15.65 2.63 2.45
CA VAL A 294 17.00 2.31 1.99
C VAL A 294 17.69 3.56 1.46
N ARG A 295 16.99 4.38 0.66
CA ARG A 295 17.60 5.53 -0.03
C ARG A 295 17.66 6.82 0.78
N ARG A 296 16.74 7.03 1.72
CA ARG A 296 16.65 8.28 2.52
C ARG A 296 17.12 8.11 3.96
N PHE A 297 17.00 6.90 4.52
CA PHE A 297 17.24 6.65 5.94
C PHE A 297 18.38 5.66 6.22
N ALA A 298 19.16 5.28 5.19
CA ALA A 298 20.34 4.43 5.35
C ALA A 298 20.07 3.12 6.11
N THR A 299 18.85 2.57 5.99
CA THR A 299 18.45 1.37 6.75
C THR A 299 19.23 0.11 6.35
N GLU A 300 19.74 0.06 5.12
CA GLU A 300 20.52 -1.06 4.60
C GLU A 300 21.72 -0.56 3.77
N THR A 301 22.70 0.05 4.45
CA THR A 301 23.90 0.62 3.81
C THR A 301 24.78 -0.40 3.07
N GLY A 302 24.62 -1.70 3.37
CA GLY A 302 25.27 -2.79 2.64
C GLY A 302 24.66 -3.04 1.25
N ILE A 303 23.45 -2.55 1.00
CA ILE A 303 22.77 -2.62 -0.30
C ILE A 303 22.85 -1.28 -1.04
N TYR A 304 22.64 -0.17 -0.33
CA TYR A 304 22.74 1.18 -0.89
C TYR A 304 23.47 2.10 0.08
N GLY A 305 24.65 2.57 -0.31
CA GLY A 305 25.55 3.26 0.62
C GLY A 305 26.70 3.95 -0.08
N ILE A 306 27.65 4.46 0.69
CA ILE A 306 28.84 5.12 0.16
C ILE A 306 29.68 4.11 -0.64
N LEU A 307 30.08 4.46 -1.86
CA LEU A 307 30.92 3.60 -2.68
C LEU A 307 32.21 3.21 -1.92
N GLY A 308 32.47 1.90 -1.82
CA GLY A 308 33.64 1.35 -1.15
C GLY A 308 33.43 0.97 0.33
N THR A 309 32.23 1.14 0.90
CA THR A 309 31.94 0.77 2.29
C THR A 309 31.08 -0.49 2.43
N PHE A 310 30.76 -1.20 1.35
CA PHE A 310 29.83 -2.34 1.41
C PHE A 310 30.36 -3.55 2.19
N ASP A 311 31.68 -3.70 2.33
CA ASP A 311 32.29 -4.78 3.12
C ASP A 311 32.28 -4.48 4.63
N ASP A 312 32.12 -3.20 5.01
CA ASP A 312 31.92 -2.73 6.38
C ASP A 312 30.82 -1.63 6.40
N PRO A 313 29.54 -2.02 6.24
CA PRO A 313 28.46 -1.06 6.05
C PRO A 313 28.26 -0.13 7.25
N GLN A 314 28.18 1.16 6.96
CA GLN A 314 27.96 2.19 7.98
C GLN A 314 26.63 2.00 8.70
N GLN A 315 26.64 2.06 10.03
CA GLN A 315 25.42 2.06 10.83
C GLN A 315 25.03 3.51 11.12
N ILE A 316 23.90 3.96 10.58
CA ILE A 316 23.43 5.34 10.74
C ILE A 316 22.08 5.31 11.43
N PRO A 317 21.93 5.94 12.61
CA PRO A 317 20.65 5.98 13.31
C PRO A 317 19.58 6.68 12.48
N PHE A 318 18.38 6.09 12.40
CA PHE A 318 17.26 6.58 11.57
C PHE A 318 16.86 8.04 11.85
N ARG A 319 17.08 8.53 13.08
CA ARG A 319 16.70 9.88 13.53
C ARG A 319 17.88 10.85 13.66
N ASP A 320 19.10 10.40 13.35
CA ASP A 320 20.25 11.31 13.37
C ASP A 320 20.31 12.08 12.05
N GLU A 321 19.60 13.21 12.01
CA GLU A 321 19.52 14.05 10.81
C GLU A 321 20.89 14.53 10.33
N VAL A 322 21.83 14.78 11.25
CA VAL A 322 23.16 15.27 10.91
C VAL A 322 23.95 14.15 10.23
N ALA A 323 23.95 12.95 10.82
CA ALA A 323 24.59 11.78 10.21
C ALA A 323 23.96 11.40 8.87
N LEU A 324 22.62 11.43 8.77
CA LEU A 324 21.91 11.18 7.52
C LEU A 324 22.25 12.20 6.43
N ARG A 325 22.28 13.50 6.74
CA ARG A 325 22.67 14.54 5.77
C ARG A 325 24.12 14.35 5.31
N HIS A 326 25.02 13.99 6.22
CA HIS A 326 26.41 13.68 5.87
C HIS A 326 26.52 12.46 4.95
N TRP A 327 25.77 11.40 5.22
CA TRP A 327 25.72 10.22 4.36
C TRP A 327 25.10 10.52 2.99
N GLN A 328 24.00 11.27 2.94
CA GLN A 328 23.33 11.71 1.71
C GLN A 328 24.22 12.61 0.83
N ALA A 329 25.14 13.37 1.43
CA ALA A 329 26.14 14.16 0.70
C ALA A 329 27.29 13.30 0.13
N GLY A 330 27.39 12.03 0.50
CA GLY A 330 28.37 11.07 0.00
C GLY A 330 28.09 10.61 -1.44
N ARG A 331 29.03 9.84 -2.00
CA ARG A 331 28.84 9.17 -3.31
C ARG A 331 28.05 7.88 -3.11
N LEU A 332 26.74 8.01 -3.01
CA LEU A 332 25.83 6.88 -2.82
C LEU A 332 25.67 6.05 -4.09
N ALA A 333 25.70 4.73 -3.94
CA ALA A 333 25.51 3.78 -5.02
C ALA A 333 24.87 2.49 -4.52
N TRP A 334 24.23 1.76 -5.43
CA TRP A 334 23.80 0.39 -5.20
C TRP A 334 25.00 -0.57 -5.19
N ASN A 335 25.03 -1.50 -4.25
CA ASN A 335 26.07 -2.52 -4.11
C ASN A 335 25.98 -3.54 -5.24
N ARG A 336 26.83 -3.42 -6.26
CA ARG A 336 26.86 -4.33 -7.42
C ARG A 336 27.19 -5.79 -7.06
N ASN A 337 27.73 -6.05 -5.87
CA ASN A 337 28.00 -7.40 -5.39
C ASN A 337 26.81 -8.04 -4.68
N TYR A 338 25.76 -7.28 -4.33
CA TYR A 338 24.55 -7.81 -3.71
C TYR A 338 23.82 -8.79 -4.64
N ARG A 339 23.46 -9.97 -4.12
CA ARG A 339 22.74 -11.01 -4.85
C ARG A 339 21.31 -11.13 -4.32
N PRO A 340 20.30 -10.61 -5.03
CA PRO A 340 18.91 -10.87 -4.67
C PRO A 340 18.59 -12.36 -4.83
N TRP A 341 17.56 -12.80 -4.12
CA TRP A 341 17.06 -14.16 -4.15
C TRP A 341 15.97 -14.27 -5.23
N PHE A 342 16.02 -15.27 -6.10
CA PHE A 342 15.11 -15.33 -7.24
C PHE A 342 13.66 -15.52 -6.80
N TYR A 343 13.36 -16.57 -6.04
CA TYR A 343 11.98 -16.91 -5.67
C TYR A 343 11.41 -16.00 -4.58
N ARG A 344 12.28 -15.44 -3.72
CA ARG A 344 11.90 -14.50 -2.65
C ARG A 344 11.77 -13.05 -3.13
N ASP A 345 12.68 -12.54 -3.95
CA ASP A 345 12.77 -11.11 -4.27
C ASP A 345 12.36 -10.77 -5.71
N ILE A 346 12.73 -11.62 -6.68
CA ILE A 346 12.57 -11.31 -8.12
C ILE A 346 11.24 -11.83 -8.67
N TRP A 347 10.96 -13.11 -8.42
CA TRP A 347 9.81 -13.80 -8.96
C TRP A 347 8.48 -13.18 -8.51
N PRO A 348 8.30 -12.73 -7.25
CA PRO A 348 7.08 -12.04 -6.86
C PRO A 348 6.78 -10.77 -7.66
N ILE A 349 7.80 -10.09 -8.21
CA ILE A 349 7.61 -8.92 -9.09
C ILE A 349 7.23 -9.37 -10.50
N LEU A 350 7.98 -10.33 -11.06
CA LEU A 350 7.72 -10.86 -12.40
C LEU A 350 6.41 -11.64 -12.49
N PHE A 351 5.89 -12.15 -11.38
CA PHE A 351 4.63 -12.89 -11.34
C PHE A 351 3.40 -12.00 -11.61
N ARG A 352 3.40 -10.75 -11.13
CA ARG A 352 2.21 -9.87 -11.10
C ARG A 352 1.67 -9.48 -12.48
N PRO A 353 2.50 -9.17 -13.51
CA PRO A 353 1.98 -8.80 -14.83
C PRO A 353 1.06 -9.84 -15.46
N ASP A 354 1.32 -11.14 -15.30
CA ASP A 354 0.42 -12.18 -15.82
C ASP A 354 -0.91 -12.19 -15.07
N GLU A 355 -0.92 -11.95 -13.76
CA GLU A 355 -2.15 -11.93 -12.95
C GLU A 355 -3.13 -10.83 -13.40
N PHE A 356 -2.65 -9.75 -14.02
CA PHE A 356 -3.52 -8.68 -14.50
C PHE A 356 -4.40 -9.11 -15.68
N ARG A 357 -4.07 -10.21 -16.39
CA ARG A 357 -4.91 -10.76 -17.48
C ARG A 357 -6.31 -11.18 -17.00
N TYR A 358 -6.48 -11.46 -15.71
CA TYR A 358 -7.74 -11.86 -15.10
C TYR A 358 -8.62 -10.66 -14.72
N LEU A 359 -8.12 -9.44 -14.95
CA LEU A 359 -8.76 -8.19 -14.54
C LEU A 359 -9.09 -7.26 -15.73
N ASN A 360 -8.58 -7.57 -16.94
CA ASN A 360 -8.81 -6.78 -18.14
C ASN A 360 -8.52 -7.56 -19.44
N ASP A 361 -9.15 -7.12 -20.55
CA ASP A 361 -8.91 -7.68 -21.89
C ASP A 361 -7.73 -7.07 -22.63
N ILE A 362 -7.21 -5.93 -22.18
CA ILE A 362 -6.14 -5.19 -22.87
C ILE A 362 -4.91 -6.09 -23.04
N LEU A 363 -4.60 -6.93 -22.04
CA LEU A 363 -3.52 -7.90 -22.11
C LEU A 363 -3.86 -9.14 -22.96
N GLN A 364 -5.11 -9.61 -22.96
CA GLN A 364 -5.50 -10.77 -23.77
C GLN A 364 -5.32 -10.54 -25.28
N GLN A 365 -5.47 -9.29 -25.72
CA GLN A 365 -5.31 -8.88 -27.12
C GLN A 365 -3.83 -8.77 -27.56
N SER A 366 -2.88 -8.81 -26.63
CA SER A 366 -1.44 -8.67 -26.89
C SER A 366 -0.69 -9.97 -27.20
N ASN A 367 -1.42 -11.10 -27.37
CA ASN A 367 -0.86 -12.44 -27.56
C ASN A 367 -0.04 -12.97 -26.36
N TYR A 368 -0.37 -12.52 -25.14
CA TYR A 368 0.15 -13.00 -23.86
C TYR A 368 1.69 -13.07 -23.72
N PRO A 369 2.44 -11.99 -23.98
CA PRO A 369 3.91 -12.01 -23.87
C PRO A 369 4.39 -12.29 -22.44
N HIS A 370 3.57 -11.96 -21.43
CA HIS A 370 3.83 -12.18 -20.01
C HIS A 370 3.27 -13.52 -19.48
N ASP A 371 2.75 -14.39 -20.34
CA ASP A 371 2.23 -15.70 -19.92
C ASP A 371 3.30 -16.49 -19.16
N GLN A 372 2.92 -17.09 -18.04
CA GLN A 372 3.77 -17.99 -17.27
C GLN A 372 3.80 -19.42 -17.84
N ALA A 373 2.98 -19.70 -18.85
CA ALA A 373 2.89 -20.97 -19.57
C ALA A 373 3.85 -21.08 -20.77
N GLN A 374 3.64 -22.11 -21.61
CA GLN A 374 4.56 -22.48 -22.70
C GLN A 374 4.79 -21.41 -23.78
N ARG A 375 3.89 -20.42 -23.90
CA ARG A 375 3.91 -19.42 -24.99
C ARG A 375 4.48 -18.06 -24.58
N GLY A 376 4.61 -17.78 -23.29
CA GLY A 376 5.10 -16.49 -22.79
C GLY A 376 6.57 -16.51 -22.42
N THR A 377 7.06 -15.33 -22.03
CA THR A 377 8.46 -15.12 -21.65
C THR A 377 8.71 -15.25 -20.15
N PHE A 378 7.66 -15.43 -19.35
CA PHE A 378 7.70 -15.38 -17.88
C PHE A 378 7.68 -16.79 -17.27
N ASP A 379 8.59 -17.65 -17.74
CA ASP A 379 8.71 -19.03 -17.25
C ASP A 379 9.71 -19.11 -16.08
N PRO A 380 9.25 -19.42 -14.85
CA PRO A 380 10.12 -19.43 -13.68
C PRO A 380 11.22 -20.49 -13.75
N ASN A 381 11.07 -21.56 -14.53
CA ASN A 381 12.11 -22.58 -14.70
C ASN A 381 13.22 -22.15 -15.67
N LYS A 382 12.94 -21.17 -16.54
CA LYS A 382 13.93 -20.57 -17.44
C LYS A 382 14.60 -19.37 -16.76
N LEU A 383 13.79 -18.49 -16.18
CA LEU A 383 14.24 -17.22 -15.61
C LEU A 383 15.03 -17.37 -14.30
N SER A 384 14.87 -18.49 -13.59
CA SER A 384 15.65 -18.80 -12.37
C SER A 384 17.05 -19.35 -12.63
N GLN A 385 17.37 -19.79 -13.85
CA GLN A 385 18.65 -20.47 -14.09
C GLN A 385 19.83 -19.51 -13.97
N THR A 386 20.76 -19.83 -13.07
CA THR A 386 21.99 -19.07 -12.91
C THR A 386 22.98 -19.39 -14.05
N PRO A 387 23.93 -18.48 -14.37
CA PRO A 387 25.01 -18.79 -15.30
C PRO A 387 25.79 -20.02 -14.84
N ARG A 388 25.86 -21.08 -15.65
CA ARG A 388 26.56 -22.31 -15.30
C ARG A 388 28.05 -22.03 -15.22
N ARG A 389 28.63 -22.16 -14.02
CA ARG A 389 30.09 -22.13 -13.87
C ARG A 389 30.67 -23.35 -14.60
N GLY A 390 31.48 -23.12 -15.64
CA GLY A 390 32.36 -24.16 -16.14
C GLY A 390 33.22 -24.71 -14.99
N ALA A 391 33.63 -25.99 -15.07
CA ALA A 391 34.44 -26.63 -14.04
C ALA A 391 35.64 -25.74 -13.64
N PRO A 392 35.97 -25.60 -12.34
CA PRO A 392 37.04 -24.74 -11.90
C PRO A 392 38.40 -25.21 -12.43
N ARG A 393 39.21 -24.28 -12.93
CA ARG A 393 40.65 -24.46 -13.14
C ARG A 393 41.43 -23.57 -12.15
N PRO A 394 42.70 -23.92 -11.86
CA PRO A 394 43.48 -23.28 -10.79
C PRO A 394 43.68 -21.78 -11.08
N GLU A 395 43.70 -21.01 -9.99
CA GLU A 395 43.87 -19.55 -9.97
C GLU A 395 45.02 -19.07 -10.85
N VAL A 396 44.74 -18.07 -11.68
CA VAL A 396 45.74 -17.21 -12.30
C VAL A 396 45.39 -15.77 -11.91
N GLU A 397 46.34 -15.09 -11.29
CA GLU A 397 46.24 -13.71 -10.84
C GLU A 397 45.81 -12.77 -11.99
N THR A 398 44.71 -12.03 -11.78
CA THR A 398 44.29 -10.94 -12.66
C THR A 398 45.06 -9.65 -12.33
N PRO A 399 45.58 -8.91 -13.33
CA PRO A 399 46.18 -7.59 -13.11
C PRO A 399 45.10 -6.52 -12.82
N PRO A 400 45.48 -5.35 -12.25
CA PRO A 400 44.53 -4.35 -11.78
C PRO A 400 43.97 -3.46 -12.90
N GLU A 401 42.69 -3.11 -12.72
CA GLU A 401 41.91 -1.98 -13.24
C GLU A 401 42.01 -1.61 -14.74
N ALA A 402 40.93 -1.91 -15.46
CA ALA A 402 40.44 -1.04 -16.53
C ALA A 402 39.00 -0.62 -16.19
N ALA A 403 38.83 0.65 -15.82
CA ALA A 403 37.55 1.27 -15.56
C ALA A 403 36.71 1.32 -16.85
N LEU A 404 35.87 0.31 -17.06
CA LEU A 404 34.81 0.35 -18.07
C LEU A 404 33.60 1.07 -17.46
N ARG A 405 33.48 2.36 -17.79
CA ARG A 405 32.28 3.16 -17.57
C ARG A 405 31.21 2.68 -18.53
N ASP A 406 30.11 2.15 -18.01
CA ASP A 406 28.98 1.66 -18.80
C ASP A 406 27.75 2.59 -18.64
N ALA A 407 27.10 2.85 -19.77
CA ALA A 407 26.18 3.96 -20.06
C ALA A 407 24.75 3.71 -19.55
N SER A 408 24.59 3.25 -18.31
CA SER A 408 23.27 3.05 -17.68
C SER A 408 22.73 4.27 -16.93
N GLN A 409 23.36 5.45 -17.10
CA GLN A 409 23.10 6.66 -16.30
C GLN A 409 22.85 7.93 -17.15
N GLY A 410 22.58 7.82 -18.45
CA GLY A 410 22.13 8.98 -19.26
C GLY A 410 23.22 9.87 -19.87
N GLU A 411 24.42 9.35 -20.14
CA GLU A 411 25.40 10.04 -20.99
C GLU A 411 25.44 9.41 -22.40
N ALA A 412 25.28 10.23 -23.44
CA ALA A 412 25.30 9.81 -24.83
C ALA A 412 26.71 9.35 -25.25
N VAL A 413 26.83 8.17 -25.87
CA VAL A 413 28.07 7.74 -26.55
C VAL A 413 27.75 7.18 -27.94
N VAL A 414 28.35 7.82 -28.94
CA VAL A 414 28.55 7.30 -30.30
C VAL A 414 29.56 6.17 -30.22
N GLN A 415 29.16 4.92 -30.53
CA GLN A 415 30.06 3.78 -30.56
C GLN A 415 30.44 3.43 -32.00
N VAL A 416 31.72 3.61 -32.35
CA VAL A 416 32.38 2.88 -33.44
C VAL A 416 33.63 2.25 -32.85
N ALA A 417 33.59 0.93 -32.64
CA ALA A 417 34.79 0.14 -32.37
C ALA A 417 34.73 -1.15 -33.19
N LEU A 418 35.47 -1.15 -34.29
CA LEU A 418 35.79 -2.34 -35.05
C LEU A 418 36.86 -3.15 -34.31
N ALA A 419 36.64 -4.46 -34.31
CA ALA A 419 37.38 -5.51 -33.64
C ALA A 419 38.88 -5.58 -33.96
N THR A 420 39.68 -6.03 -32.98
CA THR A 420 40.71 -7.08 -33.15
C THR A 420 40.92 -7.81 -31.81
N GLY A 421 40.83 -9.16 -31.79
CA GLY A 421 41.08 -10.03 -30.61
C GLY A 421 42.57 -10.37 -30.39
N PRO A 422 42.97 -11.36 -29.55
CA PRO A 422 42.17 -12.42 -28.89
C PRO A 422 42.48 -12.71 -27.39
N ALA A 423 41.45 -13.07 -26.63
CA ALA A 423 41.47 -14.13 -25.61
C ALA A 423 40.02 -14.56 -25.38
N ARG A 424 39.65 -15.80 -25.75
CA ARG A 424 38.30 -16.32 -25.49
C ARG A 424 38.21 -16.67 -24.01
N HIS A 425 37.71 -15.75 -23.19
CA HIS A 425 37.01 -16.15 -21.98
C HIS A 425 35.91 -17.12 -22.39
N VAL A 426 35.88 -18.32 -21.79
CA VAL A 426 34.68 -19.16 -21.87
C VAL A 426 33.68 -18.46 -20.97
N GLU A 427 32.83 -17.62 -21.58
CA GLU A 427 31.65 -17.06 -20.92
C GLU A 427 30.91 -18.22 -20.24
N PRO A 428 30.49 -18.08 -18.96
CA PRO A 428 29.62 -19.06 -18.32
C PRO A 428 28.44 -19.36 -19.24
N GLU A 429 28.06 -20.64 -19.38
CA GLU A 429 26.89 -20.97 -20.19
C GLU A 429 25.64 -20.42 -19.48
N ASP A 430 25.12 -19.31 -19.99
CA ASP A 430 23.92 -18.65 -19.52
C ASP A 430 22.85 -18.64 -20.63
N PRO A 431 22.17 -19.79 -20.87
CA PRO A 431 21.24 -19.94 -22.00
C PRO A 431 20.04 -18.97 -21.91
N TYR A 432 19.70 -18.47 -20.72
CA TYR A 432 18.57 -17.57 -20.50
C TYR A 432 18.99 -16.12 -20.17
N GLY A 433 20.29 -15.83 -20.08
CA GLY A 433 20.82 -14.47 -19.92
C GLY A 433 20.30 -13.47 -20.96
N PRO A 434 20.29 -13.80 -22.27
CA PRO A 434 19.67 -12.93 -23.28
C PRO A 434 18.19 -12.62 -23.01
N MET A 435 17.42 -13.60 -22.54
CA MET A 435 16.00 -13.42 -22.21
C MET A 435 15.83 -12.49 -21.00
N ARG A 436 16.61 -12.69 -19.93
CA ARG A 436 16.54 -11.80 -18.76
C ARG A 436 16.94 -10.37 -19.09
N ARG A 437 18.00 -10.18 -19.88
CA ARG A 437 18.42 -8.84 -20.36
C ARG A 437 17.35 -8.18 -21.21
N PHE A 438 16.73 -8.91 -22.14
CA PHE A 438 15.62 -8.39 -22.93
C PHE A 438 14.46 -7.91 -22.04
N LEU A 439 14.04 -8.71 -21.07
CA LEU A 439 12.96 -8.34 -20.15
C LEU A 439 13.29 -7.11 -19.30
N PHE A 440 14.52 -7.04 -18.77
CA PHE A 440 14.98 -5.87 -18.03
C PHE A 440 15.10 -4.63 -18.92
N ASP A 441 15.52 -4.79 -20.17
CA ASP A 441 15.69 -3.70 -21.11
C ASP A 441 14.37 -3.03 -21.52
N LEU A 442 13.25 -3.75 -21.40
CA LEU A 442 11.90 -3.22 -21.59
C LEU A 442 11.41 -2.39 -20.40
N LEU A 443 12.05 -2.49 -19.23
CA LEU A 443 11.63 -1.72 -18.06
C LEU A 443 12.01 -0.25 -18.21
N ARG A 444 11.06 0.61 -17.86
CA ARG A 444 11.24 2.05 -17.78
C ARG A 444 12.23 2.40 -16.68
N ARG A 445 13.28 3.13 -17.03
CA ARG A 445 14.31 3.62 -16.10
C ARG A 445 13.91 4.97 -15.51
N ALA A 446 14.66 5.40 -14.49
CA ALA A 446 14.54 6.77 -13.96
C ALA A 446 14.66 7.81 -15.09
N GLY A 447 13.74 8.78 -15.11
CA GLY A 447 13.66 9.81 -16.16
C GLY A 447 12.91 9.38 -17.43
N GLU A 448 12.53 8.11 -17.57
CA GLU A 448 11.74 7.63 -18.73
C GLU A 448 10.22 7.62 -18.45
N ALA A 449 9.76 8.24 -17.35
CA ALA A 449 8.34 8.39 -16.93
C ALA A 449 7.41 8.89 -18.06
N ASN A 450 7.94 9.74 -18.93
CA ASN A 450 7.21 10.35 -20.05
C ASN A 450 7.53 9.72 -21.41
N SER A 451 8.44 8.75 -21.44
CA SER A 451 8.87 8.11 -22.68
C SER A 451 7.88 7.04 -23.11
N PHE A 452 7.24 7.27 -24.26
CA PHE A 452 6.58 6.24 -25.05
C PHE A 452 7.46 5.88 -26.23
N GLN A 453 8.13 4.73 -26.16
CA GLN A 453 9.07 4.32 -27.20
C GLN A 453 8.48 3.14 -27.99
N VAL A 454 8.15 3.37 -29.26
CA VAL A 454 7.86 2.33 -30.25
C VAL A 454 8.77 2.64 -31.43
N GLN A 455 10.04 2.27 -31.34
CA GLN A 455 11.02 2.64 -32.36
C GLN A 455 10.88 1.72 -33.59
N ASP A 456 10.67 2.31 -34.75
CA ASP A 456 10.69 1.62 -36.05
C ASP A 456 12.11 1.50 -36.62
N ARG A 457 13.03 1.00 -35.79
CA ARG A 457 14.37 0.60 -36.22
C ARG A 457 14.57 -0.84 -35.82
N ALA A 458 14.76 -1.73 -36.79
CA ALA A 458 15.03 -3.15 -36.55
C ALA A 458 16.26 -3.40 -35.67
N SER A 459 17.17 -2.43 -35.56
CA SER A 459 18.35 -2.49 -34.69
C SER A 459 18.09 -2.02 -33.24
N SER A 460 16.88 -1.57 -32.92
CA SER A 460 16.51 -1.08 -31.59
C SER A 460 16.06 -2.24 -30.69
N ARG A 461 16.52 -2.25 -29.44
CA ARG A 461 16.17 -3.27 -28.42
C ARG A 461 14.67 -3.33 -28.06
N ILE A 462 13.91 -2.31 -28.46
CA ILE A 462 12.48 -2.10 -28.19
C ILE A 462 11.67 -2.00 -29.49
N HIS A 463 12.13 -2.63 -30.57
CA HIS A 463 11.46 -2.56 -31.85
C HIS A 463 9.99 -2.99 -31.71
N SER A 464 9.08 -2.06 -32.01
CA SER A 464 7.62 -2.25 -31.97
C SER A 464 6.99 -2.55 -30.59
N LEU A 465 7.66 -2.30 -29.46
CA LEU A 465 7.11 -2.55 -28.11
C LEU A 465 7.22 -1.32 -27.19
N PRO A 466 6.14 -0.94 -26.45
CA PRO A 466 6.23 0.09 -25.43
C PRO A 466 7.02 -0.38 -24.20
N LEU A 467 7.53 0.58 -23.42
CA LEU A 467 8.22 0.31 -22.15
C LEU A 467 7.24 -0.11 -21.04
N MET A 468 7.74 -0.93 -20.11
CA MET A 468 6.99 -1.54 -19.01
C MET A 468 7.35 -0.93 -17.65
N PRO A 469 6.45 -0.96 -16.65
CA PRO A 469 5.05 -1.38 -16.75
C PRO A 469 4.23 -0.42 -17.63
N LEU A 470 3.31 -0.96 -18.44
CA LEU A 470 2.39 -0.15 -19.25
C LEU A 470 1.14 0.21 -18.43
N LEU A 471 1.37 0.95 -17.35
CA LEU A 471 0.36 1.50 -16.44
C LEU A 471 0.52 3.02 -16.37
N CYS A 472 -0.54 3.72 -15.99
CA CYS A 472 -0.52 5.16 -15.75
C CYS A 472 0.50 5.54 -14.67
N GLY A 473 1.19 6.66 -14.89
CA GLY A 473 2.10 7.28 -13.91
C GLY A 473 1.37 8.25 -12.97
N ASP A 474 2.12 9.07 -12.25
CA ASP A 474 1.56 9.95 -11.22
C ASP A 474 0.85 11.20 -11.79
N ASN A 475 1.10 11.54 -13.06
CA ASN A 475 0.38 12.61 -13.77
C ASN A 475 0.29 12.35 -15.28
N PRO A 476 -0.68 11.55 -15.73
CA PRO A 476 -1.03 11.39 -17.13
C PRO A 476 -2.13 12.36 -17.59
N LEU A 477 -2.55 13.32 -16.75
CA LEU A 477 -3.75 14.13 -16.95
C LEU A 477 -3.45 15.56 -17.41
N THR A 478 -2.41 16.19 -16.84
CA THR A 478 -2.14 17.62 -17.03
C THR A 478 -0.72 17.89 -17.52
N ASN A 479 -0.47 19.05 -18.12
CA ASN A 479 0.87 19.42 -18.60
C ASN A 479 1.78 19.96 -17.47
N GLU A 480 1.27 20.09 -16.24
CA GLU A 480 2.02 20.59 -15.09
C GLU A 480 2.77 19.43 -14.41
N THR A 481 4.08 19.33 -14.62
CA THR A 481 4.90 18.20 -14.15
C THR A 481 4.38 16.83 -14.63
N PRO A 482 4.38 16.56 -15.95
CA PRO A 482 3.89 15.29 -16.47
C PRO A 482 4.68 14.09 -15.95
N SER A 483 3.95 13.02 -15.61
CA SER A 483 4.47 11.70 -15.25
C SER A 483 3.51 10.66 -15.85
N LYS A 484 3.69 10.36 -17.12
CA LYS A 484 2.69 9.65 -17.94
C LYS A 484 2.54 8.19 -17.57
N PHE A 485 3.64 7.50 -17.35
CA PHE A 485 3.67 6.06 -17.19
C PHE A 485 4.37 5.66 -15.91
N LEU A 486 3.89 4.57 -15.31
CA LEU A 486 4.48 3.98 -14.11
C LEU A 486 5.93 3.55 -14.39
N HIS A 487 6.81 3.77 -13.43
CA HIS A 487 8.12 3.11 -13.36
C HIS A 487 8.24 2.40 -12.01
N LEU A 488 8.95 1.28 -11.98
CA LEU A 488 9.22 0.55 -10.74
C LEU A 488 10.09 1.38 -9.79
N THR A 489 10.14 1.01 -8.51
CA THR A 489 11.02 1.69 -7.54
C THR A 489 12.49 1.48 -7.90
N GLU A 490 13.37 2.36 -7.42
CA GLU A 490 14.81 2.25 -7.69
C GLU A 490 15.38 0.92 -7.16
N TYR A 491 14.92 0.48 -5.99
CA TYR A 491 15.26 -0.83 -5.44
C TYR A 491 14.82 -1.99 -6.35
N GLN A 492 13.56 -1.99 -6.82
CA GLN A 492 13.06 -3.03 -7.73
C GLN A 492 13.86 -3.07 -9.03
N LEU A 493 14.15 -1.91 -9.63
CA LEU A 493 15.00 -1.82 -10.82
C LEU A 493 16.42 -2.32 -10.54
N PHE A 494 16.99 -2.02 -9.37
CA PHE A 494 18.30 -2.49 -9.00
C PHE A 494 18.35 -4.03 -8.92
N ILE A 495 17.45 -4.67 -8.17
CA ILE A 495 17.46 -6.14 -8.01
C ILE A 495 17.11 -6.86 -9.32
N LEU A 496 16.20 -6.33 -10.13
CA LEU A 496 15.91 -6.86 -11.47
C LEU A 496 17.13 -6.71 -12.39
N GLY A 497 17.91 -5.63 -12.24
CA GLY A 497 19.17 -5.46 -12.96
C GLY A 497 20.22 -6.50 -12.55
N GLN A 498 20.31 -6.85 -11.26
CA GLN A 498 21.21 -7.91 -10.78
C GLN A 498 20.79 -9.28 -11.36
N TRP A 499 19.49 -9.57 -11.32
CA TRP A 499 18.90 -10.76 -11.96
C TRP A 499 19.21 -10.83 -13.46
N ALA A 500 19.02 -9.73 -14.19
CA ALA A 500 19.28 -9.66 -15.62
C ALA A 500 20.74 -9.97 -15.99
N ARG A 501 21.68 -9.61 -15.12
CA ARG A 501 23.12 -9.90 -15.26
C ARG A 501 23.50 -11.33 -14.83
N GLY A 502 22.55 -12.12 -14.32
CA GLY A 502 22.82 -13.44 -13.77
C GLY A 502 23.43 -13.41 -12.37
N TRP A 503 23.35 -12.28 -11.67
CA TRP A 503 23.95 -12.08 -10.35
C TRP A 503 22.89 -12.18 -9.23
N PHE A 504 22.35 -13.38 -9.05
CA PHE A 504 21.29 -13.67 -8.08
C PHE A 504 21.48 -15.07 -7.47
N ILE A 505 20.74 -15.38 -6.42
CA ILE A 505 20.70 -16.70 -5.79
C ILE A 505 19.44 -17.43 -6.27
N ASN A 506 19.60 -18.66 -6.76
CA ASN A 506 18.48 -19.54 -7.06
C ASN A 506 18.25 -20.50 -5.89
N GLU A 507 17.28 -20.20 -5.04
CA GLU A 507 16.97 -20.99 -3.84
C GLU A 507 16.58 -22.44 -4.16
N LYS A 508 16.09 -22.71 -5.37
CA LYS A 508 15.79 -24.08 -5.84
C LYS A 508 17.06 -24.89 -6.10
N GLU A 509 18.07 -24.27 -6.72
CA GLU A 509 19.38 -24.91 -6.95
C GLU A 509 20.11 -25.16 -5.63
N GLU A 510 19.96 -24.27 -4.65
CA GLU A 510 20.54 -24.39 -3.32
C GLU A 510 19.77 -25.34 -2.38
N GLY A 511 18.57 -25.76 -2.75
CA GLY A 511 17.70 -26.61 -1.92
C GLY A 511 17.08 -25.88 -0.71
N TRP A 512 16.93 -24.56 -0.78
CA TRP A 512 16.42 -23.70 0.29
C TRP A 512 14.93 -23.38 0.17
N LEU A 513 14.27 -23.79 -0.92
CA LEU A 513 12.84 -23.58 -1.06
C LEU A 513 12.04 -24.35 0.01
N PRO A 514 11.00 -23.74 0.60
CA PRO A 514 10.10 -24.44 1.51
C PRO A 514 9.46 -25.67 0.87
N ALA A 515 9.19 -26.70 1.68
CA ALA A 515 8.46 -27.87 1.23
C ALA A 515 7.08 -27.47 0.69
N GLY A 516 6.74 -27.93 -0.52
CA GLY A 516 5.47 -27.60 -1.17
C GLY A 516 5.43 -26.23 -1.87
N TYR A 517 6.56 -25.50 -1.96
CA TYR A 517 6.62 -24.25 -2.71
C TYR A 517 6.16 -24.42 -4.17
N SER A 518 5.28 -23.52 -4.62
CA SER A 518 4.85 -23.42 -6.01
C SER A 518 5.20 -22.04 -6.56
N PRO A 519 5.87 -21.93 -7.72
CA PRO A 519 6.09 -20.63 -8.35
C PRO A 519 4.77 -19.98 -8.80
N PHE A 520 3.67 -20.72 -8.89
CA PHE A 520 2.35 -20.17 -9.22
C PHE A 520 1.60 -19.64 -7.98
N GLU A 521 2.21 -19.79 -6.79
CA GLU A 521 1.76 -19.26 -5.50
C GLU A 521 2.97 -18.69 -4.73
N PRO A 522 3.61 -17.63 -5.25
CA PRO A 522 4.94 -17.22 -4.80
C PRO A 522 4.96 -16.48 -3.46
N TYR A 523 3.79 -16.19 -2.88
CA TYR A 523 3.65 -15.40 -1.66
C TYR A 523 3.68 -16.30 -0.41
N PRO A 524 4.23 -15.81 0.72
CA PRO A 524 4.28 -16.57 1.95
C PRO A 524 2.86 -16.79 2.50
N THR A 525 2.57 -18.04 2.86
CA THR A 525 1.34 -18.45 3.55
C THR A 525 1.48 -18.60 5.08
N PRO A 526 2.67 -18.84 5.67
CA PRO A 526 2.80 -18.88 7.12
C PRO A 526 2.47 -17.52 7.76
N PRO A 527 1.85 -17.49 8.95
CA PRO A 527 1.65 -16.26 9.70
C PRO A 527 2.98 -15.56 10.02
N PRO A 528 3.00 -14.21 10.07
CA PRO A 528 4.17 -13.45 10.50
C PRO A 528 4.64 -13.83 11.91
N LYS A 529 5.96 -13.94 12.09
CA LYS A 529 6.59 -14.27 13.38
C LYS A 529 7.07 -13.04 14.14
N THR A 530 7.49 -12.01 13.40
CA THR A 530 8.01 -10.76 13.95
C THR A 530 7.07 -9.59 13.65
N GLY A 531 7.24 -8.50 14.40
CA GLY A 531 6.51 -7.26 14.11
C GLY A 531 6.84 -6.70 12.72
N HIS A 532 8.09 -6.83 12.27
CA HIS A 532 8.49 -6.38 10.94
C HIS A 532 7.84 -7.23 9.83
N GLU A 533 7.81 -8.56 9.95
CA GLU A 533 7.09 -9.41 8.99
C GLU A 533 5.60 -9.05 8.90
N LEU A 534 4.98 -8.70 10.04
CA LEU A 534 3.58 -8.25 10.08
C LEU A 534 3.38 -6.89 9.38
N ASP A 535 4.27 -5.92 9.63
CA ASP A 535 4.23 -4.60 8.96
C ASP A 535 4.26 -4.77 7.43
N ARG A 536 5.21 -5.58 6.94
CA ARG A 536 5.39 -5.85 5.51
C ARG A 536 4.23 -6.62 4.90
N GLY A 537 3.74 -7.63 5.61
CA GLY A 537 2.63 -8.47 5.14
C GLY A 537 1.33 -7.70 4.99
N VAL A 538 1.02 -6.79 5.92
CA VAL A 538 -0.13 -5.89 5.84
C VAL A 538 0.03 -4.90 4.67
N LEU A 539 1.16 -4.20 4.59
CA LEU A 539 1.39 -3.14 3.60
C LEU A 539 1.65 -3.65 2.18
N SER A 540 1.95 -4.93 2.02
CA SER A 540 1.99 -5.56 0.69
C SER A 540 0.62 -5.56 -0.02
N ASN A 541 -0.49 -5.42 0.74
CA ASN A 541 -1.85 -5.41 0.21
C ASN A 541 -2.40 -3.99 -0.07
N VAL A 542 -1.52 -2.99 -0.12
CA VAL A 542 -1.84 -1.56 -0.31
C VAL A 542 -1.11 -1.05 -1.55
N LEU A 543 -1.74 -0.16 -2.32
CA LEU A 543 -1.13 0.45 -3.51
C LEU A 543 0.16 1.21 -3.17
N GLY A 544 1.27 0.89 -3.84
CA GLY A 544 2.54 1.64 -3.71
C GLY A 544 2.76 2.71 -4.79
N GLY A 545 1.90 2.74 -5.81
CA GLY A 545 1.92 3.72 -6.90
C GLY A 545 1.31 3.17 -8.20
N ALA A 546 0.97 4.02 -9.17
CA ALA A 546 1.09 5.48 -9.15
C ALA A 546 0.11 6.17 -8.19
N PHE A 547 0.39 7.41 -7.81
CA PHE A 547 -0.46 8.20 -6.91
C PHE A 547 -1.13 9.35 -7.66
N CYS A 548 -2.32 9.08 -8.22
CA CYS A 548 -3.15 10.08 -8.88
C CYS A 548 -4.66 9.89 -8.66
N PRO A 549 -5.18 10.11 -7.43
CA PRO A 549 -4.46 10.37 -6.17
C PRO A 549 -3.85 9.11 -5.55
N GLY A 550 -4.33 7.93 -5.94
CA GLY A 550 -3.95 6.63 -5.36
C GLY A 550 -5.21 5.84 -4.97
N ALA A 551 -5.05 4.86 -4.08
CA ALA A 551 -6.15 4.02 -3.62
C ALA A 551 -6.54 4.34 -2.17
N GLU A 552 -5.91 3.70 -1.19
CA GLU A 552 -6.17 3.96 0.22
C GLU A 552 -5.60 5.31 0.66
N ILE A 553 -4.39 5.62 0.16
CA ILE A 553 -3.56 6.79 0.48
C ILE A 553 -2.70 7.13 -0.75
N GLY A 554 -2.18 8.37 -0.76
CA GLY A 554 -1.47 8.93 -1.92
C GLY A 554 0.01 9.20 -1.70
N TRP A 555 0.55 10.12 -2.50
CA TRP A 555 1.98 10.46 -2.55
C TRP A 555 2.58 10.96 -1.23
N VAL A 556 1.76 11.37 -0.24
CA VAL A 556 2.26 11.81 1.08
C VAL A 556 3.13 10.74 1.73
N MET A 557 2.88 9.47 1.41
CA MET A 557 3.67 8.33 1.89
C MET A 557 5.12 8.33 1.38
N ARG A 558 5.46 9.09 0.34
CA ARG A 558 6.84 9.28 -0.15
C ARG A 558 7.60 10.37 0.62
N ASN A 559 6.92 11.15 1.46
CA ASN A 559 7.54 12.23 2.22
C ASN A 559 8.37 11.65 3.38
N PRO A 560 9.70 11.81 3.42
CA PRO A 560 10.50 11.27 4.52
C PRO A 560 10.11 11.88 5.88
N SER A 561 9.64 13.12 5.93
CA SER A 561 9.36 13.81 7.20
C SER A 561 8.21 13.20 8.01
N ILE A 562 7.39 12.33 7.42
CA ILE A 562 6.25 11.72 8.12
C ILE A 562 6.63 10.45 8.89
N TYR A 563 7.90 10.03 8.92
CA TYR A 563 8.32 8.78 9.56
C TYR A 563 9.14 9.01 10.83
N TRP A 564 8.72 8.40 11.94
CA TRP A 564 9.48 8.35 13.18
C TRP A 564 10.56 7.25 13.16
N ALA A 565 10.21 6.11 12.56
CA ALA A 565 11.03 4.92 12.34
C ALA A 565 10.47 4.16 11.12
N PRO A 566 11.14 3.11 10.59
CA PRO A 566 10.55 2.29 9.55
C PRO A 566 9.14 1.82 9.94
N TYR A 567 8.18 2.02 9.04
CA TYR A 567 6.76 1.71 9.23
C TYR A 567 6.10 2.39 10.43
N ARG A 568 6.65 3.49 10.95
CA ARG A 568 6.03 4.27 12.05
C ARG A 568 5.86 5.71 11.62
N ILE A 569 4.60 6.16 11.59
CA ILE A 569 4.25 7.54 11.32
C ILE A 569 4.72 8.42 12.48
N ASN A 570 5.33 9.56 12.17
CA ASN A 570 5.61 10.62 13.13
C ASN A 570 4.28 11.28 13.52
N ALA A 571 3.68 10.84 14.61
CA ALA A 571 2.41 11.35 15.11
C ALA A 571 2.62 12.59 16.00
N ASP A 572 1.74 13.59 15.88
CA ASP A 572 1.70 14.74 16.77
C ASP A 572 1.40 14.28 18.21
N ARG A 573 2.44 14.31 19.04
CA ARG A 573 2.41 13.83 20.43
C ARG A 573 1.49 14.66 21.34
N SER A 574 1.20 15.91 20.98
CA SER A 574 0.32 16.76 21.79
C SER A 574 -1.12 16.24 21.85
N ILE A 575 -1.54 15.44 20.86
CA ILE A 575 -2.89 14.85 20.77
C ILE A 575 -2.88 13.31 20.72
N SER A 576 -1.72 12.71 20.42
CA SER A 576 -1.53 11.27 20.22
C SER A 576 -0.95 10.55 21.44
N ASP A 577 -1.07 11.15 22.63
CA ASP A 577 -0.70 10.54 23.91
C ASP A 577 -1.93 10.26 24.79
N PHE A 578 -1.74 9.48 25.85
CA PHE A 578 -2.74 9.40 26.92
C PHE A 578 -2.71 10.71 27.72
N LEU A 579 -3.88 11.29 27.99
CA LEU A 579 -3.98 12.57 28.71
C LEU A 579 -3.27 12.56 30.06
N GLN A 580 -3.44 11.47 30.82
CA GLN A 580 -2.66 11.19 32.01
C GLN A 580 -1.50 10.29 31.60
N SER A 581 -0.26 10.71 31.79
CA SER A 581 0.92 9.86 31.53
C SER A 581 0.96 8.65 32.46
N ALA A 582 1.65 7.58 32.06
CA ALA A 582 1.84 6.42 32.93
C ALA A 582 2.42 6.79 34.30
N ALA A 583 3.34 7.76 34.36
CA ALA A 583 3.90 8.26 35.62
C ALA A 583 2.83 8.90 36.52
N GLN A 584 1.94 9.72 35.97
CA GLN A 584 0.82 10.30 36.70
C GLN A 584 -0.16 9.20 37.14
N ALA A 585 -0.53 8.27 36.26
CA ALA A 585 -1.42 7.15 36.59
C ALA A 585 -0.88 6.29 37.74
N ASN A 586 0.44 6.09 37.77
CA ASN A 586 1.15 5.39 38.84
C ASN A 586 1.15 6.17 40.18
N GLN A 587 1.03 7.50 40.16
CA GLN A 587 0.91 8.33 41.37
C GLN A 587 -0.52 8.32 41.94
N PHE A 588 -1.55 8.38 41.06
CA PHE A 588 -2.95 8.51 41.46
C PHE A 588 -3.69 7.17 41.65
N GLN A 589 -2.95 6.06 41.84
CA GLN A 589 -3.51 4.72 42.11
C GLN A 589 -4.59 4.27 41.10
N GLY A 590 -4.47 4.66 39.82
CA GLY A 590 -5.44 4.28 38.80
C GLY A 590 -6.78 5.03 38.86
N SER A 591 -6.91 6.10 39.65
CA SER A 591 -8.01 7.06 39.47
C SER A 591 -7.83 7.74 38.12
N VAL A 592 -8.49 7.19 37.10
CA VAL A 592 -8.62 7.82 35.79
C VAL A 592 -9.39 9.11 36.03
N ILE A 593 -8.72 10.25 35.91
CA ILE A 593 -9.45 11.51 35.75
C ILE A 593 -10.21 11.33 34.43
N ALA A 594 -11.52 11.15 34.53
CA ALA A 594 -12.35 10.95 33.36
C ALA A 594 -12.11 12.09 32.35
N ASP A 595 -12.12 11.70 31.08
CA ASP A 595 -11.74 12.51 29.92
C ASP A 595 -12.78 13.63 29.70
N TYR A 596 -12.74 14.67 30.55
CA TYR A 596 -13.79 15.71 30.59
C TYR A 596 -13.42 17.03 29.93
N THR A 597 -12.27 17.14 29.27
CA THR A 597 -11.86 18.43 28.68
C THR A 597 -10.98 18.27 27.45
N PHE A 598 -11.62 18.04 26.29
CA PHE A 598 -11.17 18.66 25.05
C PHE A 598 -12.35 19.44 24.47
N SER A 599 -12.15 20.73 24.20
CA SER A 599 -13.23 21.65 23.82
C SER A 599 -13.04 22.08 22.36
N VAL A 600 -14.14 22.42 21.70
CA VAL A 600 -14.22 23.03 20.36
C VAL A 600 -13.25 24.22 20.16
N GLN A 601 -12.68 24.77 21.23
CA GLN A 601 -11.73 25.89 21.19
C GLN A 601 -10.36 25.55 20.56
N SER A 602 -10.06 24.29 20.24
CA SER A 602 -8.80 23.91 19.57
C SER A 602 -9.02 22.76 18.57
N PRO A 603 -9.60 23.04 17.39
CA PRO A 603 -9.84 22.03 16.35
C PRO A 603 -8.54 21.45 15.81
N LEU A 604 -8.63 20.27 15.17
CA LEU A 604 -7.50 19.70 14.45
C LEU A 604 -7.01 20.68 13.38
N SER A 605 -5.69 20.75 13.21
CA SER A 605 -5.05 21.62 12.23
C SER A 605 -5.53 21.29 10.81
N GLN A 606 -5.86 22.34 10.05
CA GLN A 606 -6.11 22.24 8.62
C GLN A 606 -4.85 22.46 7.78
N ASP A 607 -3.67 22.45 8.40
CA ASP A 607 -2.37 22.60 7.78
C ASP A 607 -1.43 21.45 8.20
N ASN A 608 -0.36 21.25 7.45
CA ASN A 608 0.68 20.29 7.84
C ASN A 608 1.72 20.97 8.73
N ASP A 609 2.08 20.30 9.82
CA ASP A 609 3.31 20.55 10.58
C ASP A 609 4.07 19.23 10.71
N PHE A 610 4.99 18.96 9.78
CA PHE A 610 5.72 17.70 9.77
C PHE A 610 6.77 17.61 10.90
N GLU A 611 7.17 18.74 11.50
CA GLU A 611 8.07 18.76 12.65
C GLU A 611 7.33 18.31 13.92
N ALA A 612 6.14 18.86 14.15
CA ALA A 612 5.25 18.41 15.22
C ALA A 612 4.78 16.96 15.02
N GLY A 613 4.47 16.59 13.77
CA GLY A 613 3.97 15.28 13.38
C GLY A 613 2.54 15.34 12.83
N LEU A 614 2.09 14.22 12.27
CA LEU A 614 0.75 14.10 11.68
C LEU A 614 -0.32 13.99 12.76
N GLN A 615 -1.48 14.60 12.47
CA GLN A 615 -2.70 14.54 13.24
C GLN A 615 -3.72 13.58 12.60
N PRO A 616 -4.79 13.15 13.32
CA PRO A 616 -5.87 12.35 12.74
C PRO A 616 -6.39 12.95 11.42
N GLY A 617 -6.59 12.09 10.41
CA GLY A 617 -7.07 12.48 9.08
C GLY A 617 -5.99 13.01 8.12
N ASP A 618 -4.73 13.13 8.55
CA ASP A 618 -3.68 13.73 7.73
C ASP A 618 -3.16 12.84 6.59
N LEU A 619 -3.32 11.51 6.65
CA LEU A 619 -2.90 10.63 5.54
C LEU A 619 -3.92 10.58 4.41
N THR A 620 -5.22 10.67 4.72
CA THR A 620 -6.31 10.49 3.74
C THR A 620 -6.89 11.79 3.18
N LYS A 621 -6.57 12.95 3.76
CA LYS A 621 -7.10 14.25 3.32
C LYS A 621 -6.78 14.65 1.87
N TYR A 622 -5.71 14.09 1.30
CA TYR A 622 -5.28 14.32 -0.09
C TYR A 622 -6.14 13.58 -1.11
N MET A 623 -6.92 12.59 -0.68
CA MET A 623 -7.65 11.71 -1.58
C MET A 623 -8.91 12.39 -2.13
N ALA A 624 -9.51 11.75 -3.14
CA ALA A 624 -10.77 12.16 -3.72
C ALA A 624 -11.92 12.26 -2.71
N LEU A 625 -12.84 13.19 -2.97
CA LEU A 625 -14.03 13.44 -2.19
C LEU A 625 -15.25 13.58 -3.11
N PRO A 626 -16.18 12.60 -3.10
CA PRO A 626 -16.13 11.34 -2.35
C PRO A 626 -15.18 10.30 -2.97
N TRP A 627 -14.75 9.28 -2.21
CA TRP A 627 -13.84 8.25 -2.77
C TRP A 627 -14.45 7.42 -3.91
N GLN A 628 -15.78 7.31 -3.99
CA GLN A 628 -16.47 6.48 -4.98
C GLN A 628 -16.33 7.02 -6.41
N SER A 629 -16.16 8.33 -6.60
CA SER A 629 -15.97 8.92 -7.93
C SER A 629 -14.59 8.55 -8.48
N ASP A 630 -13.54 8.71 -7.69
CA ASP A 630 -12.19 8.23 -8.03
C ASP A 630 -12.17 6.73 -8.28
N PHE A 631 -12.82 5.95 -7.42
CA PHE A 631 -12.93 4.50 -7.63
C PHE A 631 -13.67 4.14 -8.94
N ASN A 632 -14.66 4.91 -9.36
CA ASN A 632 -15.36 4.68 -10.62
C ASN A 632 -14.48 5.01 -11.84
N GLU A 633 -13.72 6.10 -11.76
CA GLU A 633 -12.87 6.66 -12.83
C GLU A 633 -11.48 5.99 -12.93
N CYS A 634 -11.03 5.29 -11.88
CA CYS A 634 -9.80 4.50 -11.85
C CYS A 634 -9.82 3.31 -12.82
N THR A 635 -9.70 3.56 -14.12
CA THR A 635 -9.98 2.56 -15.16
C THR A 635 -8.86 2.53 -16.19
N THR A 636 -9.00 3.35 -17.22
CA THR A 636 -8.06 3.57 -18.30
C THR A 636 -7.96 5.05 -18.58
N GLN A 637 -6.77 5.53 -18.90
CA GLN A 637 -6.52 6.87 -19.36
C GLN A 637 -6.10 6.86 -20.84
N PRO A 638 -6.72 7.65 -21.72
CA PRO A 638 -6.17 7.93 -23.04
C PRO A 638 -4.97 8.89 -22.89
N ILE A 639 -3.76 8.35 -22.81
CA ILE A 639 -2.54 9.14 -22.65
C ILE A 639 -2.08 9.64 -24.01
N ASN A 640 -1.85 10.95 -24.16
CA ASN A 640 -1.21 11.47 -25.37
C ASN A 640 0.26 11.04 -25.44
N ILE A 641 0.65 10.43 -26.57
CA ILE A 641 2.01 9.89 -26.81
C ILE A 641 2.71 10.60 -27.98
N THR A 642 2.15 11.72 -28.45
CA THR A 642 2.70 12.52 -29.55
C THR A 642 4.03 13.14 -29.17
N TYR A 643 4.08 13.73 -27.98
CA TYR A 643 5.28 14.32 -27.39
C TYR A 643 5.46 13.81 -25.97
N ALA A 644 6.71 13.56 -25.56
CA ALA A 644 7.00 13.04 -24.22
C ALA A 644 6.41 13.94 -23.13
N ASP A 645 6.65 15.25 -23.20
CA ASP A 645 6.38 16.17 -22.09
C ASP A 645 5.00 16.85 -22.14
N TRP A 646 4.06 16.36 -22.97
CA TRP A 646 2.74 17.00 -23.14
C TRP A 646 1.61 15.97 -23.05
N ASN A 647 0.81 16.04 -21.99
CA ASN A 647 -0.42 15.24 -21.82
C ASN A 647 -1.57 15.78 -22.68
N ASN A 648 -1.68 17.11 -22.81
CA ASN A 648 -2.70 17.77 -23.61
C ASN A 648 -2.05 18.69 -24.65
N LEU A 649 -2.35 18.50 -25.93
CA LEU A 649 -1.96 19.47 -26.97
C LEU A 649 -2.82 20.73 -26.79
N TRP A 650 -2.27 21.92 -27.06
CA TRP A 650 -2.91 23.20 -26.73
C TRP A 650 -4.36 23.27 -27.27
N PRO A 651 -5.38 23.43 -26.40
CA PRO A 651 -6.79 23.45 -26.83
C PRO A 651 -7.11 24.57 -27.83
N GLY A 652 -6.36 25.67 -27.82
CA GLY A 652 -6.54 26.78 -28.77
C GLY A 652 -5.87 26.60 -30.13
N SER A 653 -5.19 25.47 -30.36
CA SER A 653 -4.58 25.13 -31.65
C SER A 653 -5.58 24.51 -32.63
N ASP A 654 -6.89 24.75 -32.45
CA ASP A 654 -7.96 24.30 -33.36
C ASP A 654 -7.73 24.66 -34.83
N ASN A 655 -6.90 25.67 -35.09
CA ASN A 655 -6.50 26.13 -36.42
C ASN A 655 -5.32 25.35 -37.02
N ASP A 656 -4.61 24.52 -36.23
CA ASP A 656 -3.53 23.65 -36.70
C ASP A 656 -4.06 22.23 -36.98
N LYS A 657 -4.67 22.10 -38.17
CA LYS A 657 -5.17 20.82 -38.66
C LYS A 657 -4.09 19.73 -38.73
N ARG A 658 -2.81 20.11 -38.87
CA ARG A 658 -1.71 19.15 -38.97
C ARG A 658 -1.41 18.56 -37.60
N LEU A 659 -1.27 19.39 -36.57
CA LEU A 659 -1.03 18.94 -35.20
C LEU A 659 -2.11 17.96 -34.72
N ARG A 660 -3.39 18.26 -35.03
CA ARG A 660 -4.52 17.37 -34.71
C ARG A 660 -4.48 16.04 -35.47
N LEU A 661 -4.01 16.03 -36.72
CA LEU A 661 -3.86 14.80 -37.50
C LEU A 661 -2.68 13.95 -37.02
N ASP A 662 -1.66 14.58 -36.44
CA ASP A 662 -0.47 13.92 -35.91
C ASP A 662 -0.66 13.44 -34.46
N GLU A 663 -1.74 13.86 -33.78
CA GLU A 663 -2.06 13.46 -32.41
C GLU A 663 -2.23 11.94 -32.28
N ARG A 664 -1.52 11.37 -31.32
CA ARG A 664 -1.56 9.94 -31.00
C ARG A 664 -1.87 9.76 -29.53
N THR A 665 -2.82 8.88 -29.22
CA THR A 665 -3.15 8.48 -27.86
C THR A 665 -2.95 6.98 -27.67
N TRP A 666 -2.66 6.60 -26.43
CA TRP A 666 -2.56 5.21 -26.01
C TRP A 666 -3.39 4.99 -24.74
N THR A 667 -4.40 4.13 -24.83
CA THR A 667 -5.23 3.75 -23.68
C THR A 667 -4.40 2.91 -22.71
N THR A 668 -4.21 3.44 -21.51
CA THR A 668 -3.32 2.85 -20.49
C THR A 668 -4.12 2.60 -19.21
N LEU A 669 -3.86 1.49 -18.52
CA LEU A 669 -4.57 1.11 -17.28
C LEU A 669 -4.09 1.91 -16.07
N TRP A 670 -5.00 2.21 -15.14
CA TRP A 670 -4.67 2.75 -13.80
C TRP A 670 -4.22 1.63 -12.83
N TRP A 671 -5.12 1.13 -11.96
CA TRP A 671 -4.81 0.13 -10.94
C TRP A 671 -5.74 -1.10 -11.06
N PRO A 672 -5.50 -2.04 -11.99
CA PRO A 672 -6.38 -3.19 -12.21
C PRO A 672 -6.67 -4.03 -10.96
N ALA A 673 -5.69 -4.18 -10.06
CA ALA A 673 -5.82 -4.94 -8.82
C ALA A 673 -6.67 -4.24 -7.73
N HIS A 674 -6.89 -2.93 -7.84
CA HIS A 674 -7.83 -2.19 -7.01
C HIS A 674 -9.20 -2.08 -7.68
N ARG A 675 -9.20 -1.78 -8.98
CA ARG A 675 -10.37 -1.51 -9.79
C ARG A 675 -10.32 -2.34 -11.09
N PRO A 676 -10.84 -3.58 -11.07
CA PRO A 676 -10.90 -4.42 -12.25
C PRO A 676 -11.76 -3.81 -13.38
N LEU A 677 -11.43 -4.10 -14.64
CA LEU A 677 -12.27 -3.73 -15.78
C LEU A 677 -13.25 -4.85 -16.14
N GLN A 678 -12.71 -6.06 -16.21
CA GLN A 678 -13.43 -7.27 -16.60
C GLN A 678 -13.01 -8.45 -15.72
N SER A 679 -13.86 -9.46 -15.65
CA SER A 679 -13.59 -10.68 -14.91
C SER A 679 -14.43 -11.83 -15.45
N PHE A 680 -13.99 -13.07 -15.21
CA PHE A 680 -14.86 -14.23 -15.38
C PHE A 680 -15.93 -14.26 -14.30
N GLU A 681 -17.16 -14.59 -14.68
CA GLU A 681 -18.29 -14.80 -13.78
C GLU A 681 -18.99 -16.11 -14.14
N ILE A 682 -19.68 -16.71 -13.16
CA ILE A 682 -20.48 -17.91 -13.40
C ILE A 682 -21.81 -17.49 -14.04
N ALA A 683 -22.01 -17.88 -15.30
CA ALA A 683 -23.24 -17.61 -16.04
C ALA A 683 -24.34 -18.62 -15.69
N SER A 684 -23.98 -19.90 -15.57
CA SER A 684 -24.87 -20.98 -15.12
C SER A 684 -24.07 -22.09 -14.46
N ILE A 685 -24.76 -22.98 -13.74
CA ILE A 685 -24.17 -24.21 -13.21
C ILE A 685 -24.97 -25.37 -13.79
N ASP A 686 -24.33 -26.14 -14.68
CA ASP A 686 -24.93 -27.30 -15.34
C ASP A 686 -24.31 -28.57 -14.76
N ASN A 687 -25.11 -29.47 -14.19
CA ASN A 687 -24.63 -30.71 -13.57
C ASN A 687 -23.50 -30.51 -12.54
N GLY A 688 -23.53 -29.40 -11.79
CA GLY A 688 -22.50 -29.05 -10.81
C GLY A 688 -21.21 -28.48 -11.40
N GLN A 689 -21.15 -28.27 -12.72
CA GLN A 689 -20.03 -27.61 -13.39
C GLN A 689 -20.41 -26.17 -13.76
N PRO A 690 -19.61 -25.17 -13.39
CA PRO A 690 -19.86 -23.78 -13.76
C PRO A 690 -19.53 -23.53 -15.23
N ASN A 691 -20.42 -22.83 -15.93
CA ASN A 691 -20.12 -22.19 -17.20
C ASN A 691 -19.70 -20.74 -16.94
N TYR A 692 -18.57 -20.34 -17.49
CA TYR A 692 -18.00 -19.02 -17.28
C TYR A 692 -18.31 -18.08 -18.44
N VAL A 693 -18.59 -16.82 -18.12
CA VAL A 693 -18.66 -15.71 -19.08
C VAL A 693 -17.65 -14.66 -18.67
N TRP A 694 -16.98 -14.06 -19.65
CA TRP A 694 -16.14 -12.90 -19.44
C TRP A 694 -16.97 -11.62 -19.59
N ALA A 695 -17.02 -10.79 -18.54
CA ALA A 695 -17.93 -9.66 -18.48
C ALA A 695 -17.27 -8.40 -17.90
N THR A 696 -17.80 -7.23 -18.27
CA THR A 696 -17.48 -5.97 -17.60
C THR A 696 -17.83 -6.05 -16.12
N TRP A 697 -16.82 -5.84 -15.28
CA TRP A 697 -16.92 -6.02 -13.84
C TRP A 697 -17.78 -4.93 -13.18
N SER A 698 -17.68 -3.68 -13.62
CA SER A 698 -18.51 -2.56 -13.12
C SER A 698 -19.78 -2.30 -13.93
N ARG A 699 -20.27 -3.29 -14.69
CA ARG A 699 -21.42 -3.11 -15.60
C ARG A 699 -22.62 -2.47 -14.89
N GLY A 700 -23.29 -1.55 -15.58
CA GLY A 700 -24.39 -0.77 -15.03
C GLY A 700 -23.95 0.54 -14.37
N VAL A 701 -22.66 0.78 -14.14
CA VAL A 701 -22.11 2.06 -13.67
C VAL A 701 -21.17 2.61 -14.75
N PRO A 702 -21.56 3.65 -15.51
CA PRO A 702 -20.72 4.25 -16.54
C PRO A 702 -19.58 5.10 -15.95
N GLN A 703 -18.54 5.38 -16.72
CA GLN A 703 -17.47 6.34 -16.38
C GLN A 703 -17.92 7.74 -16.82
N THR A 704 -18.80 8.33 -16.02
CA THR A 704 -19.35 9.67 -16.25
C THR A 704 -19.69 10.28 -14.90
N PRO A 705 -19.84 11.60 -14.81
CA PRO A 705 -20.33 12.27 -13.58
C PRO A 705 -21.60 11.64 -12.97
N ALA A 706 -22.54 11.19 -13.81
CA ALA A 706 -23.74 10.48 -13.35
C ALA A 706 -23.44 9.05 -12.85
N GLY A 707 -22.44 8.40 -13.44
CA GLY A 707 -21.91 7.12 -12.99
C GLY A 707 -21.15 7.21 -11.67
N ASP A 708 -20.41 8.29 -11.45
CA ASP A 708 -19.73 8.57 -10.18
C ASP A 708 -20.74 8.72 -9.04
N LEU A 709 -21.78 9.53 -9.27
CA LEU A 709 -22.89 9.64 -8.33
C LEU A 709 -23.59 8.29 -8.11
N LYS A 710 -23.75 7.48 -9.16
CA LYS A 710 -24.31 6.14 -9.04
C LYS A 710 -23.41 5.22 -8.21
N MET A 711 -22.09 5.31 -8.35
CA MET A 711 -21.13 4.51 -7.59
C MET A 711 -21.25 4.74 -6.08
N VAL A 712 -21.63 5.95 -5.63
CA VAL A 712 -21.93 6.25 -4.22
C VAL A 712 -22.93 5.26 -3.60
N THR A 713 -23.90 4.77 -4.39
CA THR A 713 -24.94 3.84 -3.92
C THR A 713 -24.72 2.40 -4.36
N GLU A 714 -23.99 2.17 -5.47
CA GLU A 714 -23.88 0.86 -6.11
C GLU A 714 -22.55 0.13 -5.84
N TRP A 715 -21.54 0.77 -5.22
CA TRP A 715 -20.22 0.16 -4.96
C TRP A 715 -20.32 -1.20 -4.25
N SER A 716 -21.24 -1.33 -3.29
CA SER A 716 -21.42 -2.54 -2.50
C SER A 716 -22.00 -3.73 -3.30
N ARG A 717 -22.52 -3.48 -4.50
CA ARG A 717 -23.10 -4.50 -5.39
C ARG A 717 -22.09 -5.18 -6.29
N LEU A 718 -20.91 -4.57 -6.45
CA LEU A 718 -19.80 -5.15 -7.20
C LEU A 718 -19.37 -6.50 -6.60
N GLY A 719 -18.88 -7.40 -7.45
CA GLY A 719 -18.44 -8.73 -7.04
C GLY A 719 -16.98 -8.73 -6.57
N PHE A 720 -16.59 -9.66 -5.71
CA PHE A 720 -15.20 -9.86 -5.31
C PHE A 720 -14.52 -10.83 -6.26
N ILE A 721 -13.33 -10.50 -6.75
CA ILE A 721 -12.52 -11.38 -7.59
C ILE A 721 -11.61 -12.21 -6.70
N VAL A 722 -11.84 -13.52 -6.70
CA VAL A 722 -11.09 -14.49 -5.89
C VAL A 722 -10.63 -15.66 -6.73
N ARG A 723 -9.67 -16.42 -6.21
CA ARG A 723 -9.28 -17.70 -6.78
C ARG A 723 -10.50 -18.59 -6.89
N ASN A 724 -10.64 -19.22 -8.04
CA ASN A 724 -11.85 -19.93 -8.42
C ASN A 724 -12.13 -21.11 -7.47
N PRO A 725 -13.22 -21.05 -6.67
CA PRO A 725 -13.52 -22.10 -5.70
C PRO A 725 -13.94 -23.42 -6.35
N TYR A 726 -14.30 -23.42 -7.64
CA TYR A 726 -14.62 -24.62 -8.41
C TYR A 726 -13.38 -25.26 -9.06
N GLN A 727 -12.23 -24.58 -8.98
CA GLN A 727 -10.93 -25.09 -9.45
C GLN A 727 -9.88 -24.94 -8.33
N PRO A 728 -10.01 -25.69 -7.22
CA PRO A 728 -9.07 -25.59 -6.11
C PRO A 728 -7.71 -26.18 -6.49
N GLY A 729 -6.82 -25.31 -6.96
CA GLY A 729 -5.40 -25.57 -7.18
C GLY A 729 -5.02 -25.72 -8.65
N ALA A 730 -4.33 -24.72 -9.18
CA ALA A 730 -3.60 -24.88 -10.45
C ALA A 730 -2.32 -25.68 -10.17
N LYS A 731 -2.23 -26.91 -10.68
CA LYS A 731 -1.05 -27.77 -10.51
C LYS A 731 -0.03 -27.58 -11.63
N SER A 732 -0.40 -26.82 -12.65
CA SER A 732 0.40 -26.53 -13.82
C SER A 732 -0.05 -25.23 -14.49
N ALA A 733 0.75 -24.71 -15.41
CA ALA A 733 0.39 -23.54 -16.20
C ALA A 733 -0.85 -23.77 -17.10
N ASP A 734 -1.21 -25.03 -17.35
CA ASP A 734 -2.36 -25.43 -18.18
C ASP A 734 -3.70 -25.33 -17.41
N ASP A 735 -3.68 -25.21 -16.07
CA ASP A 735 -4.88 -25.11 -15.21
C ASP A 735 -5.35 -23.67 -14.97
N LEU A 736 -4.77 -22.68 -15.66
CA LEU A 736 -4.89 -21.26 -15.28
C LEU A 736 -6.05 -20.51 -15.97
N THR A 737 -6.78 -21.10 -16.92
CA THR A 737 -7.76 -20.35 -17.75
C THR A 737 -8.83 -19.61 -16.94
N TYR A 738 -9.39 -20.24 -15.90
CA TYR A 738 -10.39 -19.65 -15.01
C TYR A 738 -9.85 -19.49 -13.59
N LYS A 739 -8.57 -19.14 -13.45
CA LYS A 739 -7.87 -19.03 -12.15
C LYS A 739 -8.60 -18.13 -11.16
N TYR A 740 -9.13 -16.99 -11.62
CA TYR A 740 -9.91 -16.06 -10.82
C TYR A 740 -11.29 -15.81 -11.41
N ILE A 741 -12.29 -15.68 -10.54
CA ILE A 741 -13.67 -15.33 -10.92
C ILE A 741 -14.24 -14.28 -9.96
N SER A 742 -15.17 -13.47 -10.45
CA SER A 742 -16.00 -12.58 -9.66
C SER A 742 -17.14 -13.37 -8.99
N VAL A 743 -17.27 -13.20 -7.68
CA VAL A 743 -18.28 -13.84 -6.82
C VAL A 743 -19.10 -12.78 -6.08
N GLU A 744 -20.28 -13.17 -5.59
CA GLU A 744 -21.11 -12.33 -4.71
C GLU A 744 -21.56 -11.00 -5.33
N ARG A 745 -21.56 -10.87 -6.66
CA ARG A 745 -22.20 -9.73 -7.34
C ARG A 745 -23.73 -9.79 -7.16
N SER A 746 -24.37 -8.66 -6.89
CA SER A 746 -25.80 -8.55 -6.54
C SER A 746 -26.55 -7.52 -7.37
#